data_AF-A0A0A2EWN5-F1
#
_entry.id   AF-A0A0A2EWN5-F1
#
_cell.length_a   1.000
_cell.length_b   1.000
_cell.length_c   1.000
_cell.angle_alpha   90.00
_cell.angle_beta   90.00
_cell.angle_gamma   90.00
#
_symmetry.space_group_name_H-M   'P 1'
#
loop_
_entity.id
_entity.type
_entity.pdbx_description
1 polymer ?
#
loop_
_entity_poly.entity_id
_entity_poly.type
_entity_poly.pdbx_seq_one_letter_code
_entity_poly.pdbx_strand_id
1 'polypeptide(L)'
;MNLIQQGISKGLISLSEDPKQIKYIHQNKTRNFINPEEKVQAEAFLKLVFDYKYKPHRIKMFVPVPMGSETKEADIVVYNDDQCTEPRILVECKKSDISDLEFEQAINQVYSYAFAMAGDVKFVWVTSSDKSKYFEVDKNKTSKIILPDIPQFGVQKLANYKYVYEAKSLQQVEGKQQYFDLQTIEQESLTSRFKRAHDALWGGGQLNPSEAFDELDKLIFCKIWDEKKDRKIGEPYDFQIVTVDASEIVNFDKLGEIQKSRAIQDEENRRLTERIKKLYEEGRKKDPEVFRDNIRLTPEKVRTVVEYLQDIDIGETDLDAKGRAFETFMKDSFFRGNFGQYFTPRPIVEFIVDVLPIRNESMVLDTSCGSGGFLLYALNKVRKQADEYYPDIKTNPKQSDRHRKFWHDFAEKNLFGIEINEQISRAAKMNMIIHDDGHTNVITSDGLLSDEEIQKNTQNKGFKYNHFDFIITNPPFGSIVRQTEKAYLKTYKLGKKEEDWLAVKANPETVRENQSTEVLFIEQCYKFLKEGGYLAIVIPDGILTNSSLQYVRDHIEEIFRIVAVVSMPQTAFTATGAGVKSSVLFLKKHSFAETEKITHLKQTSKFDLLSKHQYRDKVKQFDKEKKEAIKRIEKQYKDKHPTLDKKALTPLMADEKKEIQEEYTEKVNALKEELQEAYTTDKQSKLPDYPIFMAIAEDIGYDATGKETTKEHDLKIIATELGRFIKEIENNNL
;
A
#
# COMPACT_ATOMS: atom_id res chain seq x y z
N MET A 1 -4.87 -12.12 -28.02
CA MET A 1 -5.90 -11.51 -28.89
C MET A 1 -7.23 -11.66 -28.17
N ASN A 2 -7.99 -10.58 -27.97
CA ASN A 2 -9.27 -10.67 -27.24
C ASN A 2 -10.24 -11.60 -28.00
N LEU A 3 -11.01 -12.43 -27.28
CA LEU A 3 -11.99 -13.38 -27.84
C LEU A 3 -12.88 -12.73 -28.92
N ILE A 4 -13.34 -11.50 -28.68
CA ILE A 4 -14.18 -10.74 -29.64
C ILE A 4 -13.44 -10.50 -30.96
N GLN A 5 -12.17 -10.08 -30.92
CA GLN A 5 -11.36 -9.88 -32.13
C GLN A 5 -11.15 -11.19 -32.89
N GLN A 6 -10.92 -12.30 -32.16
CA GLN A 6 -10.82 -13.62 -32.76
C GLN A 6 -12.13 -14.03 -33.43
N GLY A 7 -13.27 -13.78 -32.77
CA GLY A 7 -14.61 -14.02 -33.31
C GLY A 7 -14.89 -13.24 -34.60
N ILE A 8 -14.47 -11.98 -34.67
CA ILE A 8 -14.56 -11.15 -35.88
C ILE A 8 -13.67 -11.72 -36.99
N SER A 9 -12.41 -12.04 -36.69
CA SER A 9 -11.47 -12.58 -37.68
C SER A 9 -11.91 -13.92 -38.29
N LYS A 10 -12.64 -14.72 -37.52
CA LYS A 10 -13.18 -16.03 -37.93
C LYS A 10 -14.57 -15.93 -38.57
N GLY A 11 -15.14 -14.73 -38.70
CA GLY A 11 -16.46 -14.54 -39.28
C GLY A 11 -17.59 -15.17 -38.46
N LEU A 12 -17.43 -15.28 -37.14
CA LEU A 12 -18.49 -15.75 -36.23
C LEU A 12 -19.42 -14.61 -35.81
N ILE A 13 -18.83 -13.42 -35.60
CA ILE A 13 -19.53 -12.18 -35.26
C ILE A 13 -19.01 -11.03 -36.12
N SER A 14 -19.80 -9.96 -36.23
CA SER A 14 -19.37 -8.68 -36.84
C SER A 14 -19.92 -7.51 -36.02
N LEU A 15 -19.18 -6.41 -35.98
CA LEU A 15 -19.58 -5.16 -35.33
C LEU A 15 -19.91 -4.10 -36.40
N SER A 16 -20.86 -3.20 -36.12
CA SER A 16 -21.14 -2.03 -36.96
C SER A 16 -19.96 -1.02 -36.98
N GLU A 17 -19.92 -0.13 -37.98
CA GLU A 17 -18.83 0.86 -38.16
C GLU A 17 -18.56 1.72 -36.91
N ASP A 18 -19.63 2.11 -36.21
CA ASP A 18 -19.59 2.57 -34.82
C ASP A 18 -20.09 1.38 -33.98
N PRO A 19 -19.31 0.79 -33.06
CA PRO A 19 -19.53 -0.55 -32.46
C PRO A 19 -20.72 -0.61 -31.48
N LYS A 20 -21.85 -0.06 -31.88
CA LYS A 20 -23.13 -0.04 -31.20
C LYS A 20 -23.91 -1.33 -31.39
N GLN A 21 -23.68 -2.05 -32.48
CA GLN A 21 -24.40 -3.28 -32.78
C GLN A 21 -23.44 -4.44 -33.04
N ILE A 22 -23.84 -5.62 -32.55
CA ILE A 22 -23.18 -6.90 -32.83
C ILE A 22 -24.12 -7.78 -33.65
N LYS A 23 -23.58 -8.42 -34.69
CA LYS A 23 -24.30 -9.37 -35.53
C LYS A 23 -23.68 -10.76 -35.42
N TYR A 24 -24.49 -11.74 -35.04
CA TYR A 24 -24.14 -13.17 -35.01
C TYR A 24 -24.36 -13.77 -36.40
N ILE A 25 -23.26 -14.08 -37.10
CA ILE A 25 -23.29 -14.32 -38.55
C ILE A 25 -24.05 -15.61 -38.90
N HIS A 26 -23.90 -16.68 -38.11
CA HIS A 26 -24.51 -17.98 -38.38
C HIS A 26 -26.04 -18.00 -38.29
N GLN A 27 -26.64 -17.00 -37.64
CA GLN A 27 -28.10 -16.90 -37.43
C GLN A 27 -28.70 -15.58 -37.94
N ASN A 28 -27.86 -14.69 -38.49
CA ASN A 28 -28.26 -13.37 -38.99
C ASN A 28 -29.08 -12.54 -37.98
N LYS A 29 -28.75 -12.60 -36.68
CA LYS A 29 -29.38 -11.80 -35.62
C LYS A 29 -28.45 -10.66 -35.18
N THR A 30 -29.03 -9.49 -34.93
CA THR A 30 -28.31 -8.29 -34.48
C THR A 30 -28.81 -7.84 -33.11
N ARG A 31 -27.91 -7.38 -32.25
CA ARG A 31 -28.21 -6.84 -30.91
C ARG A 31 -27.41 -5.58 -30.60
N ASN A 32 -27.83 -4.88 -29.56
CA ASN A 32 -27.20 -3.66 -29.09
C ASN A 32 -25.95 -3.98 -28.23
N PHE A 33 -24.76 -3.84 -28.80
CA PHE A 33 -23.49 -4.13 -28.16
C PHE A 33 -23.07 -3.11 -27.09
N ILE A 34 -23.78 -1.97 -27.00
CA ILE A 34 -23.61 -1.03 -25.88
C ILE A 34 -24.09 -1.66 -24.57
N ASN A 35 -25.10 -2.54 -24.63
CA ASN A 35 -25.59 -3.25 -23.45
C ASN A 35 -24.47 -4.13 -22.86
N PRO A 36 -24.06 -3.94 -21.60
CA PRO A 36 -23.02 -4.75 -20.98
C PRO A 36 -23.33 -6.25 -20.98
N GLU A 37 -24.60 -6.64 -20.84
CA GLU A 37 -25.01 -8.05 -20.84
C GLU A 37 -24.79 -8.71 -22.21
N GLU A 38 -24.98 -7.97 -23.30
CA GLU A 38 -24.75 -8.47 -24.67
C GLU A 38 -23.27 -8.74 -24.94
N LYS A 39 -22.37 -8.01 -24.26
CA LYS A 39 -20.93 -8.31 -24.32
C LYS A 39 -20.63 -9.66 -23.69
N VAL A 40 -21.22 -9.95 -22.53
CA VAL A 40 -21.09 -11.23 -21.84
C VAL A 40 -21.67 -12.38 -22.67
N GLN A 41 -22.82 -12.15 -23.32
CA GLN A 41 -23.43 -13.13 -24.23
C GLN A 41 -22.53 -13.42 -25.45
N ALA A 42 -21.91 -12.40 -26.03
CA ALA A 42 -20.97 -12.56 -27.13
C ALA A 42 -19.73 -13.36 -26.70
N GLU A 43 -19.17 -13.07 -25.53
CA GLU A 43 -18.06 -13.82 -24.95
C GLU A 43 -18.45 -15.29 -24.68
N ALA A 44 -19.63 -15.53 -24.10
CA ALA A 44 -20.12 -16.87 -23.82
C ALA A 44 -20.32 -17.69 -25.10
N PHE A 45 -20.90 -17.09 -26.15
CA PHE A 45 -21.01 -17.70 -27.48
C PHE A 45 -19.65 -18.10 -28.05
N LEU A 46 -18.66 -17.20 -27.98
CA LEU A 46 -17.33 -17.47 -28.52
C LEU A 46 -16.60 -18.55 -27.70
N LYS A 47 -16.75 -18.57 -26.38
CA LYS A 47 -16.23 -19.66 -25.52
C LYS A 47 -16.88 -20.99 -25.91
N LEU A 48 -18.18 -21.06 -26.13
CA LEU A 48 -18.86 -22.29 -26.58
C LEU A 48 -18.27 -22.85 -27.88
N VAL A 49 -17.93 -21.97 -28.81
CA VAL A 49 -17.33 -22.35 -30.10
C VAL A 49 -15.85 -22.73 -29.94
N PHE A 50 -15.03 -21.86 -29.36
CA PHE A 50 -13.58 -22.02 -29.33
C PHE A 50 -13.11 -22.98 -28.25
N ASP A 51 -13.70 -22.91 -27.06
CA ASP A 51 -13.26 -23.67 -25.90
C ASP A 51 -14.06 -24.97 -25.78
N TYR A 52 -15.39 -24.91 -25.90
CA TYR A 52 -16.25 -26.09 -25.76
C TYR A 52 -16.52 -26.85 -27.07
N LYS A 53 -15.94 -26.38 -28.19
CA LYS A 53 -15.93 -27.07 -29.50
C LYS A 53 -17.31 -27.31 -30.11
N TYR A 54 -18.33 -26.55 -29.71
CA TYR A 54 -19.64 -26.62 -30.34
C TYR A 54 -19.63 -25.89 -31.69
N LYS A 55 -20.22 -26.50 -32.71
CA LYS A 55 -20.33 -25.86 -34.03
C LYS A 55 -21.28 -24.65 -33.92
N PRO A 56 -20.96 -23.50 -34.57
CA PRO A 56 -21.78 -22.29 -34.46
C PRO A 56 -23.27 -22.50 -34.74
N HIS A 57 -23.62 -23.33 -35.74
CA HIS A 57 -25.02 -23.58 -36.08
C HIS A 57 -25.80 -24.40 -35.04
N ARG A 58 -25.11 -25.11 -34.13
CA ARG A 58 -25.69 -25.80 -32.96
C ARG A 58 -25.85 -24.90 -31.75
N ILE A 59 -25.50 -23.62 -31.84
CA ILE A 59 -25.67 -22.65 -30.78
C ILE A 59 -26.69 -21.63 -31.27
N LYS A 60 -27.86 -21.57 -30.63
CA LYS A 60 -28.90 -20.59 -30.94
C LYS A 60 -28.92 -19.54 -29.86
N MET A 61 -28.82 -18.28 -30.25
CA MET A 61 -29.00 -17.18 -29.32
C MET A 61 -30.47 -16.76 -29.32
N PHE A 62 -30.95 -16.22 -28.20
CA PHE A 62 -32.25 -15.57 -28.07
C PHE A 62 -33.38 -16.51 -28.47
N VAL A 63 -33.49 -17.64 -27.76
CA VAL A 63 -34.44 -18.71 -28.06
C VAL A 63 -35.72 -18.47 -27.26
N PRO A 64 -36.90 -18.42 -27.91
CA PRO A 64 -38.17 -18.27 -27.20
C PRO A 64 -38.48 -19.54 -26.39
N VAL A 65 -38.80 -19.36 -25.10
CA VAL A 65 -39.19 -20.40 -24.15
C VAL A 65 -40.61 -20.11 -23.64
N PRO A 66 -41.59 -21.00 -23.87
CA PRO A 66 -42.95 -20.83 -23.37
C PRO A 66 -42.98 -21.02 -21.84
N MET A 67 -43.45 -20.00 -21.12
CA MET A 67 -43.57 -19.96 -19.67
C MET A 67 -45.04 -19.74 -19.30
N GLY A 68 -45.85 -20.81 -19.38
CA GLY A 68 -47.30 -20.70 -19.21
C GLY A 68 -47.95 -19.93 -20.36
N SER A 69 -48.59 -18.79 -20.06
CA SER A 69 -49.21 -17.91 -21.06
C SER A 69 -48.25 -16.88 -21.67
N GLU A 70 -47.06 -16.69 -21.09
CA GLU A 70 -46.04 -15.76 -21.59
C GLU A 70 -44.94 -16.52 -22.33
N THR A 71 -44.29 -15.87 -23.30
CA THR A 71 -43.07 -16.39 -23.93
C THR A 71 -41.90 -15.54 -23.48
N LYS A 72 -40.93 -16.16 -22.81
CA LYS A 72 -39.67 -15.51 -22.42
C LYS A 72 -38.57 -15.89 -23.41
N GLU A 73 -37.43 -15.24 -23.32
CA GLU A 73 -36.29 -15.47 -24.21
C GLU A 73 -35.11 -15.95 -23.40
N ALA A 74 -34.54 -17.11 -23.75
CA ALA A 74 -33.29 -17.62 -23.21
C ALA A 74 -32.11 -17.08 -24.02
N ASP A 75 -31.05 -16.67 -23.33
CA ASP A 75 -29.90 -16.02 -23.97
C ASP A 75 -29.20 -16.93 -24.97
N ILE A 76 -28.81 -18.14 -24.55
CA ILE A 76 -28.12 -19.11 -25.40
C ILE A 76 -28.61 -20.54 -25.11
N VAL A 77 -28.94 -21.28 -26.18
CA VAL A 77 -29.21 -22.72 -26.13
C VAL A 77 -28.22 -23.44 -27.02
N VAL A 78 -27.57 -24.46 -26.48
CA VAL A 78 -26.64 -25.34 -27.18
C VAL A 78 -27.29 -26.70 -27.42
N TYR A 79 -27.19 -27.17 -28.65
CA TYR A 79 -27.82 -28.41 -29.11
C TYR A 79 -26.79 -29.51 -29.37
N ASN A 80 -27.20 -30.75 -29.18
CA ASN A 80 -26.38 -31.92 -29.47
C ASN A 80 -26.33 -32.28 -30.96
N ASP A 81 -27.40 -31.98 -31.68
CA ASP A 81 -27.64 -32.34 -33.07
C ASP A 81 -27.57 -31.12 -34.00
N ASP A 82 -27.27 -31.36 -35.28
CA ASP A 82 -27.21 -30.30 -36.30
C ASP A 82 -28.60 -29.70 -36.62
N GLN A 83 -29.68 -30.43 -36.36
CA GLN A 83 -31.06 -29.97 -36.60
C GLN A 83 -31.61 -29.10 -35.46
N CYS A 84 -30.85 -28.96 -34.36
CA CYS A 84 -31.23 -28.18 -33.19
C CYS A 84 -32.57 -28.65 -32.57
N THR A 85 -32.74 -29.96 -32.44
CA THR A 85 -33.93 -30.61 -31.85
C THR A 85 -33.68 -31.13 -30.44
N GLU A 86 -32.41 -31.35 -30.07
CA GLU A 86 -32.00 -31.88 -28.77
C GLU A 86 -31.23 -30.81 -27.98
N PRO A 87 -31.92 -29.91 -27.26
CA PRO A 87 -31.27 -28.90 -26.43
C PRO A 87 -30.54 -29.60 -25.28
N ARG A 88 -29.28 -29.22 -25.04
CA ARG A 88 -28.41 -29.84 -24.03
C ARG A 88 -27.94 -28.87 -22.95
N ILE A 89 -27.50 -27.68 -23.34
CA ILE A 89 -26.94 -26.68 -22.43
C ILE A 89 -27.75 -25.40 -22.58
N LEU A 90 -28.14 -24.83 -21.45
CA LEU A 90 -28.74 -23.51 -21.37
C LEU A 90 -27.75 -22.54 -20.72
N VAL A 91 -27.52 -21.37 -21.33
CA VAL A 91 -26.67 -20.34 -20.77
C VAL A 91 -27.50 -19.10 -20.48
N GLU A 92 -27.36 -18.58 -19.26
CA GLU A 92 -27.92 -17.30 -18.84
C GLU A 92 -26.76 -16.35 -18.54
N CYS A 93 -26.77 -15.20 -19.19
CA CYS A 93 -25.75 -14.18 -19.06
C CYS A 93 -26.28 -13.00 -18.25
N LYS A 94 -25.39 -12.38 -17.50
CA LYS A 94 -25.66 -11.13 -16.78
C LYS A 94 -24.48 -10.19 -16.96
N LYS A 95 -24.72 -8.89 -16.83
CA LYS A 95 -23.65 -7.87 -16.81
C LYS A 95 -22.63 -8.15 -15.69
N SER A 96 -21.38 -7.72 -15.86
CA SER A 96 -20.27 -8.12 -14.96
C SER A 96 -20.37 -7.60 -13.53
N ASP A 97 -21.09 -6.50 -13.32
CA ASP A 97 -21.27 -5.81 -12.04
C ASP A 97 -22.53 -6.23 -11.26
N ILE A 98 -23.19 -7.34 -11.62
CA ILE A 98 -24.39 -7.79 -10.89
C ILE A 98 -24.10 -8.19 -9.45
N SER A 99 -25.09 -7.97 -8.58
CA SER A 99 -25.06 -8.43 -7.19
C SER A 99 -25.17 -9.95 -7.09
N ASP A 100 -24.70 -10.53 -5.97
CA ASP A 100 -24.85 -11.97 -5.73
C ASP A 100 -26.32 -12.39 -5.64
N LEU A 101 -27.22 -11.52 -5.18
CA LEU A 101 -28.66 -11.79 -5.15
C LEU A 101 -29.25 -11.91 -6.55
N GLU A 102 -28.91 -10.98 -7.45
CA GLU A 102 -29.32 -11.05 -8.87
C GLU A 102 -28.70 -12.26 -9.57
N PHE A 103 -27.46 -12.64 -9.21
CA PHE A 103 -26.82 -13.85 -9.72
C PHE A 103 -27.61 -15.11 -9.32
N GLU A 104 -28.05 -15.21 -8.06
CA GLU A 104 -28.89 -16.32 -7.59
C GLU A 104 -30.29 -16.32 -8.22
N GLN A 105 -30.85 -15.14 -8.50
CA GLN A 105 -32.10 -15.03 -9.28
C GLN A 105 -31.91 -15.55 -10.72
N ALA A 106 -30.80 -15.22 -11.37
CA ALA A 106 -30.46 -15.72 -12.70
C ALA A 106 -30.34 -17.26 -12.71
N ILE A 107 -29.78 -17.86 -11.65
CA ILE A 107 -29.78 -19.32 -11.48
C ILE A 107 -31.20 -19.87 -11.43
N ASN A 108 -32.09 -19.28 -10.63
CA ASN A 108 -33.48 -19.76 -10.57
C ASN A 108 -34.21 -19.60 -11.92
N GLN A 109 -33.94 -18.50 -12.63
CA GLN A 109 -34.51 -18.21 -13.94
C GLN A 109 -34.11 -19.26 -14.99
N VAL A 110 -32.82 -19.56 -15.11
CA VAL A 110 -32.31 -20.52 -16.10
C VAL A 110 -32.78 -21.95 -15.80
N TYR A 111 -32.91 -22.33 -14.52
CA TYR A 111 -33.55 -23.59 -14.15
C TYR A 111 -35.01 -23.63 -14.60
N SER A 112 -35.77 -22.56 -14.37
CA SER A 112 -37.17 -22.48 -14.79
C SER A 112 -37.30 -22.68 -16.31
N TYR A 113 -36.38 -22.10 -17.09
CA TYR A 113 -36.33 -22.31 -18.53
C TYR A 113 -35.98 -23.75 -18.91
N ALA A 114 -34.99 -24.35 -18.26
CA ALA A 114 -34.62 -25.75 -18.51
C ALA A 114 -35.79 -26.73 -18.27
N PHE A 115 -36.61 -26.50 -17.23
CA PHE A 115 -37.82 -27.29 -16.98
C PHE A 115 -38.92 -27.05 -18.03
N ALA A 116 -39.12 -25.81 -18.47
CA ALA A 116 -40.19 -25.43 -19.40
C ALA A 116 -39.92 -25.81 -20.86
N MET A 117 -38.66 -25.90 -21.28
CA MET A 117 -38.30 -26.25 -22.65
C MET A 117 -38.65 -27.70 -23.01
N ALA A 118 -39.12 -27.89 -24.25
CA ALA A 118 -39.27 -29.21 -24.85
C ALA A 118 -37.89 -29.82 -25.14
N GLY A 119 -37.64 -31.03 -24.64
CA GLY A 119 -36.33 -31.70 -24.69
C GLY A 119 -35.65 -31.84 -23.33
N ASP A 120 -34.53 -32.54 -23.29
CA ASP A 120 -33.79 -32.87 -22.08
C ASP A 120 -32.55 -31.97 -21.93
N VAL A 121 -32.76 -30.75 -21.40
CA VAL A 121 -31.65 -29.85 -21.02
C VAL A 121 -30.96 -30.46 -19.80
N LYS A 122 -29.72 -30.92 -19.98
CA LYS A 122 -28.93 -31.58 -18.94
C LYS A 122 -28.01 -30.65 -18.17
N PHE A 123 -27.62 -29.53 -18.76
CA PHE A 123 -26.65 -28.62 -18.16
C PHE A 123 -27.09 -27.17 -18.24
N VAL A 124 -26.70 -26.42 -17.22
CA VAL A 124 -26.95 -24.99 -17.10
C VAL A 124 -25.65 -24.28 -16.78
N TRP A 125 -25.43 -23.14 -17.44
CA TRP A 125 -24.31 -22.25 -17.19
C TRP A 125 -24.83 -20.84 -16.92
N VAL A 126 -24.50 -20.25 -15.77
CA VAL A 126 -24.78 -18.84 -15.46
C VAL A 126 -23.47 -18.09 -15.39
N THR A 127 -23.35 -16.95 -16.07
CA THR A 127 -22.11 -16.17 -16.12
C THR A 127 -22.30 -14.66 -16.12
N SER A 128 -21.36 -13.97 -15.46
CA SER A 128 -21.22 -12.51 -15.50
C SER A 128 -19.83 -12.06 -15.97
N SER A 129 -19.15 -12.87 -16.81
CA SER A 129 -17.71 -12.77 -17.14
C SER A 129 -16.77 -12.97 -15.94
N ASP A 130 -16.95 -12.25 -14.83
CA ASP A 130 -16.14 -12.32 -13.61
C ASP A 130 -16.46 -13.54 -12.73
N LYS A 131 -17.66 -14.10 -12.89
CA LYS A 131 -18.16 -15.23 -12.10
C LYS A 131 -18.92 -16.18 -13.01
N SER A 132 -18.69 -17.48 -12.86
CA SER A 132 -19.43 -18.53 -13.58
C SER A 132 -19.81 -19.65 -12.63
N LYS A 133 -21.05 -20.15 -12.74
CA LYS A 133 -21.51 -21.36 -12.06
C LYS A 133 -22.12 -22.32 -13.08
N TYR A 134 -21.87 -23.61 -12.87
CA TYR A 134 -22.29 -24.68 -13.74
C TYR A 134 -23.10 -25.69 -12.94
N PHE A 135 -24.15 -26.22 -13.56
CA PHE A 135 -25.03 -27.17 -12.90
C PHE A 135 -25.50 -28.27 -13.83
N GLU A 136 -25.71 -29.45 -13.25
CA GLU A 136 -26.50 -30.51 -13.86
C GLU A 136 -27.99 -30.28 -13.55
N VAL A 137 -28.82 -30.52 -14.55
CA VAL A 137 -30.29 -30.45 -14.44
C VAL A 137 -30.83 -31.85 -14.58
N ASP A 138 -31.57 -32.29 -13.56
CA ASP A 138 -32.35 -33.52 -13.60
C ASP A 138 -33.83 -33.13 -13.43
N LYS A 139 -34.63 -33.29 -14.48
CA LYS A 139 -36.05 -32.89 -14.44
C LYS A 139 -36.86 -33.63 -13.37
N ASN A 140 -36.37 -34.78 -12.89
CA ASN A 140 -37.02 -35.61 -11.89
C ASN A 140 -36.59 -35.28 -10.46
N LYS A 141 -35.60 -34.40 -10.28
CA LYS A 141 -35.09 -33.99 -8.97
C LYS A 141 -35.17 -32.49 -8.81
N THR A 142 -35.37 -32.04 -7.58
CA THR A 142 -35.35 -30.61 -7.25
C THR A 142 -33.95 -30.16 -6.80
N SER A 143 -33.02 -31.11 -6.63
CA SER A 143 -31.63 -30.84 -6.24
C SER A 143 -30.83 -30.21 -7.38
N LYS A 144 -30.04 -29.19 -7.05
CA LYS A 144 -29.11 -28.53 -7.97
C LYS A 144 -27.71 -29.12 -7.75
N ILE A 145 -27.23 -29.93 -8.70
CA ILE A 145 -25.89 -30.51 -8.62
C ILE A 145 -24.91 -29.53 -9.25
N ILE A 146 -23.97 -29.02 -8.46
CA ILE A 146 -22.93 -28.09 -8.92
C ILE A 146 -21.86 -28.89 -9.67
N LEU A 147 -21.42 -28.34 -10.81
CA LEU A 147 -20.36 -28.91 -11.62
C LEU A 147 -19.14 -27.98 -11.66
N PRO A 148 -17.92 -28.51 -11.88
CA PRO A 148 -16.73 -27.69 -12.06
C PRO A 148 -16.73 -26.99 -13.43
N ASP A 149 -17.42 -27.57 -14.42
CA ASP A 149 -17.56 -27.03 -15.78
C ASP A 149 -18.78 -27.62 -16.50
N ILE A 150 -19.12 -27.12 -17.69
CA ILE A 150 -19.99 -27.81 -18.65
C ILE A 150 -19.18 -28.74 -19.58
N PRO A 151 -19.78 -29.82 -20.11
CA PRO A 151 -19.07 -30.71 -21.03
C PRO A 151 -18.78 -30.02 -22.37
N GLN A 152 -17.55 -30.18 -22.85
CA GLN A 152 -17.22 -29.89 -24.24
C GLN A 152 -17.93 -30.89 -25.18
N PHE A 153 -18.09 -30.53 -26.44
CA PHE A 153 -18.73 -31.41 -27.41
C PHE A 153 -18.00 -32.78 -27.49
N GLY A 154 -18.75 -33.86 -27.31
CA GLY A 154 -18.24 -35.24 -27.31
C GLY A 154 -17.73 -35.76 -25.95
N VAL A 155 -17.66 -34.92 -24.92
CA VAL A 155 -17.24 -35.34 -23.57
C VAL A 155 -18.41 -35.94 -22.79
N GLN A 156 -18.24 -37.19 -22.35
CA GLN A 156 -19.27 -37.96 -21.62
C GLN A 156 -19.15 -37.80 -20.10
N LYS A 157 -17.92 -37.71 -19.58
CA LYS A 157 -17.64 -37.60 -18.14
C LYS A 157 -16.71 -36.43 -17.87
N LEU A 158 -17.14 -35.54 -16.98
CA LEU A 158 -16.34 -34.42 -16.50
C LEU A 158 -15.38 -34.89 -15.40
N ALA A 159 -14.17 -34.32 -15.40
CA ALA A 159 -13.29 -34.30 -14.26
C ALA A 159 -13.91 -33.46 -13.13
N ASN A 160 -13.48 -33.70 -11.90
CA ASN A 160 -13.95 -32.96 -10.73
C ASN A 160 -13.24 -31.61 -10.53
N TYR A 161 -12.36 -31.20 -11.44
CA TYR A 161 -11.64 -29.94 -11.44
C TYR A 161 -11.49 -29.40 -12.85
N LYS A 162 -11.19 -28.09 -12.97
CA LYS A 162 -11.16 -27.38 -14.24
C LYS A 162 -9.76 -26.91 -14.64
N TYR A 163 -8.98 -26.40 -13.69
CA TYR A 163 -7.71 -25.76 -13.96
C TYR A 163 -6.53 -26.67 -13.62
N VAL A 164 -5.59 -26.82 -14.56
CA VAL A 164 -4.37 -27.62 -14.39
C VAL A 164 -3.16 -26.86 -14.91
N TYR A 165 -1.98 -27.21 -14.41
CA TYR A 165 -0.73 -26.61 -14.85
C TYR A 165 -0.39 -27.01 -16.30
N GLU A 166 -0.12 -26.03 -17.15
CA GLU A 166 0.16 -26.19 -18.59
C GLU A 166 -0.88 -27.05 -19.34
N ALA A 167 -2.16 -26.74 -19.17
CA ALA A 167 -3.26 -27.42 -19.83
C ALA A 167 -3.11 -27.43 -21.36
N LYS A 168 -2.60 -26.35 -21.97
CA LYS A 168 -2.35 -26.27 -23.42
C LYS A 168 -1.27 -27.24 -23.92
N SER A 169 -0.35 -27.67 -23.05
CA SER A 169 0.70 -28.63 -23.37
C SER A 169 0.19 -30.08 -23.37
N LEU A 170 -1.00 -30.34 -22.83
CA LEU A 170 -1.59 -31.67 -22.79
C LEU A 170 -2.07 -32.12 -24.18
N GLN A 171 -1.78 -33.39 -24.49
CA GLN A 171 -2.31 -34.02 -25.71
C GLN A 171 -3.83 -34.14 -25.62
N GLN A 172 -4.52 -33.62 -26.63
CA GLN A 172 -5.97 -33.75 -26.73
C GLN A 172 -6.32 -35.19 -27.11
N VAL A 173 -7.10 -35.84 -26.24
CA VAL A 173 -7.64 -37.18 -26.48
C VAL A 173 -9.12 -37.06 -26.78
N GLU A 174 -9.55 -37.64 -27.89
CA GLU A 174 -10.95 -37.62 -28.30
C GLU A 174 -11.87 -38.21 -27.21
N GLY A 175 -12.99 -37.54 -26.94
CA GLY A 175 -13.95 -37.94 -25.91
C GLY A 175 -13.54 -37.65 -24.46
N LYS A 176 -12.33 -37.15 -24.20
CA LYS A 176 -11.90 -36.67 -22.87
C LYS A 176 -12.02 -35.16 -22.76
N GLN A 177 -12.27 -34.69 -21.54
CA GLN A 177 -12.28 -33.28 -21.21
C GLN A 177 -10.91 -32.65 -21.45
N GLN A 178 -10.89 -31.47 -22.07
CA GLN A 178 -9.75 -30.57 -22.09
C GLN A 178 -9.80 -29.68 -20.85
N TYR A 179 -8.65 -29.55 -20.20
CA TYR A 179 -8.48 -28.67 -19.05
C TYR A 179 -8.12 -27.25 -19.49
N PHE A 180 -8.16 -26.32 -18.54
CA PHE A 180 -7.87 -24.91 -18.77
C PHE A 180 -6.63 -24.46 -17.99
N ASP A 181 -5.84 -23.60 -18.62
CA ASP A 181 -4.84 -22.80 -17.91
C ASP A 181 -5.54 -21.66 -17.16
N LEU A 182 -4.86 -21.13 -16.14
CA LEU A 182 -5.22 -19.86 -15.53
C LEU A 182 -5.10 -18.71 -16.55
N GLN A 183 -5.88 -17.65 -16.35
CA GLN A 183 -5.98 -16.53 -17.29
C GLN A 183 -5.37 -15.25 -16.71
N THR A 184 -4.51 -14.60 -17.49
CA THR A 184 -4.08 -13.23 -17.20
C THR A 184 -5.24 -12.27 -17.46
N ILE A 185 -5.39 -11.24 -16.63
CA ILE A 185 -6.50 -10.28 -16.76
C ILE A 185 -6.02 -8.83 -16.72
N GLU A 186 -6.86 -7.92 -17.20
CA GLU A 186 -6.57 -6.48 -17.17
C GLU A 186 -6.77 -5.91 -15.75
N GLN A 187 -6.12 -4.77 -15.48
CA GLN A 187 -6.13 -4.10 -14.18
C GLN A 187 -7.54 -3.85 -13.63
N GLU A 188 -8.46 -3.35 -14.46
CA GLU A 188 -9.83 -3.02 -14.04
C GLU A 188 -10.60 -4.26 -13.59
N SER A 189 -10.50 -5.35 -14.34
CA SER A 189 -11.11 -6.64 -14.00
C SER A 189 -10.53 -7.23 -12.71
N LEU A 190 -9.21 -7.12 -12.51
CA LEU A 190 -8.57 -7.63 -11.29
C LEU A 190 -9.00 -6.81 -10.06
N THR A 191 -9.06 -5.49 -10.21
CA THR A 191 -9.56 -4.58 -9.16
C THR A 191 -11.00 -4.92 -8.79
N SER A 192 -11.86 -5.15 -9.79
CA SER A 192 -13.26 -5.57 -9.60
C SER A 192 -13.35 -6.88 -8.82
N ARG A 193 -12.55 -7.90 -9.19
CA ARG A 193 -12.54 -9.20 -8.51
C ARG A 193 -12.11 -9.10 -7.05
N PHE A 194 -11.06 -8.34 -6.73
CA PHE A 194 -10.64 -8.10 -5.34
C PHE A 194 -11.74 -7.39 -4.54
N LYS A 195 -12.35 -6.35 -5.11
CA LYS A 195 -13.43 -5.61 -4.47
C LYS A 195 -14.65 -6.49 -4.18
N ARG A 196 -15.10 -7.29 -5.16
CA ARG A 196 -16.24 -8.20 -5.00
C ARG A 196 -15.96 -9.30 -3.97
N ALA A 197 -14.75 -9.85 -3.97
CA ALA A 197 -14.34 -10.81 -2.96
C ALA A 197 -14.35 -10.20 -1.54
N HIS A 198 -13.86 -8.96 -1.40
CA HIS A 198 -13.88 -8.21 -0.14
C HIS A 198 -15.31 -7.90 0.33
N ASP A 199 -16.14 -7.37 -0.54
CA ASP A 199 -17.54 -7.03 -0.25
C ASP A 199 -18.33 -8.28 0.20
N ALA A 200 -18.07 -9.43 -0.44
CA ALA A 200 -18.66 -10.70 -0.07
C ALA A 200 -18.23 -11.19 1.33
N LEU A 201 -16.98 -10.92 1.75
CA LEU A 201 -16.52 -11.21 3.10
C LEU A 201 -17.13 -10.27 4.14
N TRP A 202 -17.20 -8.97 3.81
CA TRP A 202 -17.78 -7.92 4.66
C TRP A 202 -19.25 -8.20 4.97
N GLY A 203 -20.01 -8.69 3.98
CA GLY A 203 -21.35 -9.25 4.18
C GLY A 203 -22.37 -8.26 4.78
N GLY A 204 -22.25 -6.96 4.48
CA GLY A 204 -23.13 -5.92 5.00
C GLY A 204 -22.88 -5.55 6.47
N GLY A 205 -21.66 -5.76 6.98
CA GLY A 205 -21.26 -5.40 8.35
C GLY A 205 -21.09 -6.58 9.31
N GLN A 206 -21.07 -7.81 8.81
CA GLN A 206 -20.80 -9.00 9.62
C GLN A 206 -19.34 -9.12 10.06
N LEU A 207 -18.41 -8.59 9.26
CA LEU A 207 -17.00 -8.44 9.60
C LEU A 207 -16.65 -6.95 9.58
N ASN A 208 -15.69 -6.54 10.40
CA ASN A 208 -15.12 -5.20 10.25
C ASN A 208 -14.39 -5.12 8.89
N PRO A 209 -14.45 -3.99 8.17
CA PRO A 209 -13.79 -3.84 6.86
C PRO A 209 -12.30 -4.21 6.86
N SER A 210 -11.59 -3.86 7.94
CA SER A 210 -10.17 -4.22 8.14
C SER A 210 -9.96 -5.72 8.30
N GLU A 211 -10.84 -6.40 9.04
CA GLU A 211 -10.76 -7.85 9.22
C GLU A 211 -11.11 -8.59 7.93
N ALA A 212 -12.11 -8.11 7.18
CA ALA A 212 -12.45 -8.65 5.86
C ALA A 212 -11.27 -8.51 4.87
N PHE A 213 -10.56 -7.37 4.92
CA PHE A 213 -9.35 -7.15 4.14
C PHE A 213 -8.23 -8.12 4.55
N ASP A 214 -7.94 -8.23 5.85
CA ASP A 214 -6.90 -9.14 6.37
C ASP A 214 -7.17 -10.61 6.01
N GLU A 215 -8.43 -11.05 6.05
CA GLU A 215 -8.80 -12.40 5.64
C GLU A 215 -8.73 -12.59 4.10
N LEU A 216 -9.09 -11.58 3.29
CA LEU A 216 -8.90 -11.66 1.84
C LEU A 216 -7.43 -11.73 1.45
N ASP A 217 -6.59 -10.90 2.07
CA ASP A 217 -5.14 -10.87 1.83
C ASP A 217 -4.49 -12.23 2.08
N LYS A 218 -4.93 -12.97 3.12
CA LYS A 218 -4.47 -14.35 3.36
C LYS A 218 -4.82 -15.29 2.20
N LEU A 219 -5.99 -15.13 1.59
CA LEU A 219 -6.42 -15.96 0.45
C LEU A 219 -5.69 -15.57 -0.83
N ILE A 220 -5.45 -14.28 -1.07
CA ILE A 220 -4.60 -13.80 -2.17
C ILE A 220 -3.18 -14.37 -2.02
N PHE A 221 -2.63 -14.35 -0.81
CA PHE A 221 -1.34 -14.97 -0.52
C PHE A 221 -1.33 -16.47 -0.84
N CYS A 222 -2.37 -17.21 -0.42
CA CYS A 222 -2.50 -18.64 -0.77
C CYS A 222 -2.57 -18.85 -2.29
N LYS A 223 -3.27 -17.99 -3.02
CA LYS A 223 -3.39 -18.05 -4.49
C LYS A 223 -2.05 -17.84 -5.18
N ILE A 224 -1.32 -16.79 -4.82
CA ILE A 224 0.02 -16.52 -5.35
C ILE A 224 0.97 -17.68 -5.02
N TRP A 225 0.85 -18.25 -3.82
CA TRP A 225 1.65 -19.41 -3.43
C TRP A 225 1.33 -20.67 -4.23
N ASP A 226 0.03 -20.92 -4.45
CA ASP A 226 -0.45 -22.00 -5.30
C ASP A 226 0.10 -21.81 -6.72
N GLU A 227 0.03 -20.62 -7.30
CA GLU A 227 0.56 -20.34 -8.65
C GLU A 227 2.07 -20.60 -8.78
N LYS A 228 2.86 -20.22 -7.77
CA LYS A 228 4.33 -20.39 -7.75
C LYS A 228 4.80 -21.81 -7.40
N LYS A 229 3.91 -22.70 -6.98
CA LYS A 229 4.27 -24.06 -6.56
C LYS A 229 4.66 -24.92 -7.77
N ASP A 230 5.80 -25.60 -7.66
CA ASP A 230 6.26 -26.56 -8.67
C ASP A 230 5.20 -27.65 -8.91
N ARG A 231 4.80 -27.84 -10.17
CA ARG A 231 3.83 -28.85 -10.61
C ARG A 231 4.29 -29.54 -11.87
N LYS A 232 3.83 -30.77 -12.06
CA LYS A 232 3.91 -31.46 -13.36
C LYS A 232 2.77 -31.02 -14.27
N ILE A 233 3.01 -31.08 -15.57
CA ILE A 233 2.00 -30.79 -16.59
C ILE A 233 0.76 -31.65 -16.34
N GLY A 234 -0.41 -31.00 -16.26
CA GLY A 234 -1.70 -31.63 -15.99
C GLY A 234 -2.05 -31.83 -14.52
N GLU A 235 -1.17 -31.49 -13.57
CA GLU A 235 -1.54 -31.49 -12.14
C GLU A 235 -2.48 -30.32 -11.82
N PRO A 236 -3.53 -30.54 -11.02
CA PRO A 236 -4.49 -29.50 -10.68
C PRO A 236 -3.91 -28.46 -9.71
N TYR A 237 -4.39 -27.23 -9.82
CA TYR A 237 -4.18 -26.18 -8.83
C TYR A 237 -4.96 -26.51 -7.54
N ASP A 238 -4.38 -26.23 -6.36
CA ASP A 238 -5.07 -26.49 -5.09
C ASP A 238 -6.10 -25.39 -4.77
N PHE A 239 -5.86 -24.15 -5.26
CA PHE A 239 -6.74 -22.99 -5.18
C PHE A 239 -7.82 -23.03 -6.27
N GLN A 240 -8.69 -24.03 -6.21
CA GLN A 240 -9.90 -24.11 -7.03
C GLN A 240 -10.97 -24.95 -6.34
N ILE A 241 -12.21 -24.81 -6.80
CA ILE A 241 -13.29 -25.69 -6.37
C ILE A 241 -13.11 -27.05 -7.05
N VAL A 242 -13.07 -28.10 -6.22
CA VAL A 242 -13.00 -29.50 -6.67
C VAL A 242 -14.25 -30.19 -6.19
N THR A 243 -15.06 -30.69 -7.12
CA THR A 243 -16.35 -31.31 -6.78
C THR A 243 -16.17 -32.71 -6.18
N VAL A 244 -17.16 -33.16 -5.43
CA VAL A 244 -17.14 -34.46 -4.74
C VAL A 244 -18.25 -35.33 -5.30
N ASP A 245 -17.95 -36.59 -5.59
CA ASP A 245 -18.96 -37.53 -6.06
C ASP A 245 -19.89 -37.94 -4.91
N ALA A 246 -21.17 -38.14 -5.20
CA ALA A 246 -22.17 -38.54 -4.21
C ALA A 246 -21.80 -39.84 -3.48
N SER A 247 -21.09 -40.76 -4.15
CA SER A 247 -20.61 -42.03 -3.56
C SER A 247 -19.57 -41.84 -2.46
N GLU A 248 -18.92 -40.68 -2.38
CA GLU A 248 -17.95 -40.35 -1.34
C GLU A 248 -18.61 -39.86 -0.03
N ILE A 249 -19.92 -39.58 -0.06
CA ILE A 249 -20.65 -39.08 1.10
C ILE A 249 -21.25 -40.24 1.92
N VAL A 250 -20.89 -40.30 3.19
CA VAL A 250 -21.35 -41.37 4.10
C VAL A 250 -22.86 -41.26 4.31
N ASN A 251 -23.58 -42.39 4.14
CA ASN A 251 -25.04 -42.49 4.24
C ASN A 251 -25.83 -41.59 3.28
N PHE A 252 -25.25 -41.20 2.13
CA PHE A 252 -25.89 -40.32 1.15
C PHE A 252 -27.32 -40.76 0.77
N ASP A 253 -27.52 -42.06 0.54
CA ASP A 253 -28.83 -42.62 0.13
C ASP A 253 -29.94 -42.46 1.16
N LYS A 254 -29.59 -42.25 2.44
CA LYS A 254 -30.55 -42.07 3.54
C LYS A 254 -30.96 -40.61 3.77
N LEU A 255 -30.33 -39.66 3.08
CA LEU A 255 -30.60 -38.24 3.21
C LEU A 255 -31.78 -37.81 2.33
N GLY A 256 -32.53 -36.79 2.76
CA GLY A 256 -33.52 -36.14 1.90
C GLY A 256 -32.88 -35.34 0.76
N GLU A 257 -33.61 -35.06 -0.33
CA GLU A 257 -33.10 -34.35 -1.53
C GLU A 257 -32.35 -33.04 -1.22
N ILE A 258 -32.89 -32.19 -0.34
CA ILE A 258 -32.26 -30.92 0.07
C ILE A 258 -30.98 -31.20 0.88
N GLN A 259 -31.01 -32.22 1.74
CA GLN A 259 -29.87 -32.60 2.60
C GLN A 259 -28.74 -33.22 1.77
N LYS A 260 -29.05 -33.95 0.69
CA LYS A 260 -28.07 -34.50 -0.25
C LYS A 260 -27.22 -33.41 -0.90
N SER A 261 -27.88 -32.40 -1.46
CA SER A 261 -27.18 -31.27 -2.11
C SER A 261 -26.28 -30.53 -1.13
N ARG A 262 -26.79 -30.29 0.09
CA ARG A 262 -26.04 -29.64 1.16
C ARG A 262 -24.85 -30.49 1.62
N ALA A 263 -25.00 -31.80 1.78
CA ALA A 263 -23.93 -32.68 2.23
C ALA A 263 -22.76 -32.72 1.24
N ILE A 264 -23.03 -32.72 -0.08
CA ILE A 264 -21.97 -32.61 -1.10
C ILE A 264 -21.25 -31.27 -0.96
N GLN A 265 -22.00 -30.16 -0.90
CA GLN A 265 -21.41 -28.83 -0.81
C GLN A 265 -20.60 -28.64 0.47
N ASP A 266 -21.08 -29.13 1.62
CA ASP A 266 -20.38 -29.08 2.90
C ASP A 266 -19.05 -29.84 2.83
N GLU A 267 -19.03 -31.01 2.20
CA GLU A 267 -17.80 -31.80 2.01
C GLU A 267 -16.82 -31.15 1.03
N GLU A 268 -17.31 -30.60 -0.09
CA GLU A 268 -16.50 -29.80 -1.03
C GLU A 268 -15.85 -28.61 -0.30
N ASN A 269 -16.64 -27.87 0.47
CA ASN A 269 -16.18 -26.69 1.22
C ASN A 269 -15.16 -27.08 2.29
N ARG A 270 -15.37 -28.22 2.98
CA ARG A 270 -14.41 -28.76 3.95
C ARG A 270 -13.07 -29.08 3.28
N ARG A 271 -13.09 -29.86 2.19
CA ARG A 271 -11.87 -30.24 1.44
C ARG A 271 -11.15 -29.03 0.85
N LEU A 272 -11.90 -28.06 0.31
CA LEU A 272 -11.35 -26.79 -0.16
C LEU A 272 -10.65 -26.05 0.98
N THR A 273 -11.32 -25.88 2.11
CA THR A 273 -10.76 -25.17 3.27
C THR A 273 -9.48 -25.86 3.78
N GLU A 274 -9.44 -27.19 3.79
CA GLU A 274 -8.24 -27.96 4.15
C GLU A 274 -7.08 -27.71 3.18
N ARG A 275 -7.34 -27.70 1.86
CA ARG A 275 -6.32 -27.35 0.85
C ARG A 275 -5.80 -25.93 1.04
N ILE A 276 -6.70 -24.95 1.22
CA ILE A 276 -6.31 -23.55 1.45
C ILE A 276 -5.49 -23.39 2.73
N LYS A 277 -5.88 -24.04 3.83
CA LYS A 277 -5.10 -24.02 5.08
C LYS A 277 -3.72 -24.65 4.91
N LYS A 278 -3.61 -25.72 4.12
CA LYS A 278 -2.32 -26.34 3.80
C LYS A 278 -1.42 -25.41 2.98
N LEU A 279 -1.95 -24.78 1.94
CA LEU A 279 -1.23 -23.76 1.15
C LEU A 279 -0.75 -22.62 2.05
N TYR A 280 -1.62 -22.15 2.94
CA TYR A 280 -1.31 -21.11 3.91
C TYR A 280 -0.17 -21.52 4.86
N GLU A 281 -0.19 -22.75 5.37
CA GLU A 281 0.87 -23.30 6.20
C GLU A 281 2.21 -23.46 5.45
N GLU A 282 2.17 -23.88 4.18
CA GLU A 282 3.35 -23.97 3.32
C GLU A 282 3.97 -22.57 3.11
N GLY A 283 3.15 -21.56 2.81
CA GLY A 283 3.58 -20.17 2.68
C GLY A 283 4.14 -19.60 3.98
N ARG A 284 3.44 -19.75 5.11
CA ARG A 284 3.91 -19.28 6.44
C ARG A 284 5.23 -19.91 6.88
N LYS A 285 5.52 -21.15 6.48
CA LYS A 285 6.80 -21.80 6.81
C LYS A 285 7.97 -21.16 6.08
N LYS A 286 7.76 -20.66 4.85
CA LYS A 286 8.79 -19.95 4.09
C LYS A 286 8.86 -18.48 4.49
N ASP A 287 7.72 -17.84 4.77
CA ASP A 287 7.61 -16.42 5.11
C ASP A 287 6.79 -16.20 6.40
N PRO A 288 7.34 -16.51 7.60
CA PRO A 288 6.60 -16.49 8.86
C PRO A 288 6.19 -15.09 9.33
N GLU A 289 6.81 -14.05 8.77
CA GLU A 289 6.54 -12.66 9.14
C GLU A 289 5.42 -12.00 8.35
N VAL A 290 4.90 -12.63 7.28
CA VAL A 290 3.81 -12.05 6.47
C VAL A 290 2.47 -12.22 7.17
N PHE A 291 2.19 -13.43 7.69
CA PHE A 291 1.01 -13.64 8.52
C PHE A 291 1.30 -14.54 9.72
N ARG A 292 0.90 -14.08 10.91
CA ARG A 292 1.06 -14.81 12.17
C ARG A 292 -0.20 -15.60 12.55
N ASP A 293 -1.37 -15.06 12.23
CA ASP A 293 -2.66 -15.66 12.59
C ASP A 293 -3.09 -16.77 11.62
N ASN A 294 -4.08 -17.56 12.02
CA ASN A 294 -4.74 -18.53 11.15
C ASN A 294 -5.86 -17.88 10.33
N ILE A 295 -6.29 -18.53 9.25
CA ILE A 295 -7.50 -18.17 8.50
C ILE A 295 -8.72 -18.46 9.39
N ARG A 296 -9.58 -17.45 9.57
CA ARG A 296 -10.77 -17.49 10.45
C ARG A 296 -12.09 -17.55 9.71
N LEU A 297 -12.05 -17.58 8.38
CA LEU A 297 -13.23 -17.67 7.52
C LEU A 297 -13.98 -18.99 7.67
N THR A 298 -15.30 -18.93 7.52
CA THR A 298 -16.12 -20.14 7.38
C THR A 298 -15.89 -20.79 6.01
N PRO A 299 -16.13 -22.11 5.86
CA PRO A 299 -15.93 -22.80 4.59
C PRO A 299 -16.70 -22.17 3.41
N GLU A 300 -17.89 -21.62 3.66
CA GLU A 300 -18.70 -20.94 2.64
C GLU A 300 -18.04 -19.64 2.18
N LYS A 301 -17.49 -18.85 3.12
CA LYS A 301 -16.76 -17.62 2.77
C LYS A 301 -15.48 -17.91 1.99
N VAL A 302 -14.75 -18.97 2.35
CA VAL A 302 -13.59 -19.45 1.58
C VAL A 302 -14.00 -19.80 0.16
N ARG A 303 -15.09 -20.58 -0.01
CA ARG A 303 -15.62 -20.93 -1.33
C ARG A 303 -15.91 -19.68 -2.16
N THR A 304 -16.61 -18.71 -1.60
CA THR A 304 -16.99 -17.47 -2.32
C THR A 304 -15.78 -16.70 -2.83
N VAL A 305 -14.72 -16.56 -2.04
CA VAL A 305 -13.49 -15.89 -2.50
C VAL A 305 -12.80 -16.69 -3.60
N VAL A 306 -12.73 -18.02 -3.45
CA VAL A 306 -12.15 -18.91 -4.48
C VAL A 306 -12.96 -18.84 -5.78
N GLU A 307 -14.28 -18.70 -5.73
CA GLU A 307 -15.12 -18.52 -6.93
C GLU A 307 -14.68 -17.31 -7.78
N TYR A 308 -14.24 -16.22 -7.14
CA TYR A 308 -13.79 -15.00 -7.82
C TYR A 308 -12.35 -15.02 -8.31
N LEU A 309 -11.50 -15.90 -7.78
CA LEU A 309 -10.05 -15.85 -8.00
C LEU A 309 -9.46 -17.13 -8.62
N GLN A 310 -10.19 -18.26 -8.67
CA GLN A 310 -9.64 -19.55 -9.10
C GLN A 310 -9.22 -19.63 -10.58
N ASP A 311 -9.82 -18.83 -11.46
CA ASP A 311 -9.61 -18.86 -12.92
C ASP A 311 -8.51 -17.90 -13.40
N ILE A 312 -8.06 -17.00 -12.52
CA ILE A 312 -7.08 -15.97 -12.88
C ILE A 312 -5.67 -16.41 -12.49
N ASP A 313 -4.67 -15.90 -13.21
CA ASP A 313 -3.26 -16.02 -12.87
C ASP A 313 -2.76 -14.67 -12.35
N ILE A 314 -2.57 -14.52 -11.04
CA ILE A 314 -2.07 -13.28 -10.46
C ILE A 314 -0.58 -13.12 -10.74
N GLY A 315 0.18 -14.21 -10.75
CA GLY A 315 1.62 -14.24 -11.04
C GLY A 315 1.95 -13.72 -12.44
N GLU A 316 1.35 -14.31 -13.48
CA GLU A 316 1.61 -14.00 -14.89
C GLU A 316 0.82 -12.79 -15.41
N THR A 317 -0.15 -12.27 -14.64
CA THR A 317 -0.77 -10.98 -14.96
C THR A 317 0.29 -9.88 -14.96
N ASP A 318 0.22 -9.01 -15.96
CA ASP A 318 1.13 -7.88 -16.15
C ASP A 318 1.39 -7.17 -14.81
N LEU A 319 2.67 -6.98 -14.49
CA LEU A 319 3.10 -6.55 -13.17
C LEU A 319 2.51 -5.19 -12.78
N ASP A 320 2.48 -4.30 -13.76
CA ASP A 320 1.89 -2.98 -13.68
C ASP A 320 0.38 -3.06 -13.44
N ALA A 321 -0.31 -3.98 -14.11
CA ALA A 321 -1.75 -4.21 -13.92
C ALA A 321 -2.07 -4.77 -12.51
N LYS A 322 -1.37 -5.82 -12.05
CA LYS A 322 -1.62 -6.41 -10.71
C LYS A 322 -1.28 -5.47 -9.58
N GLY A 323 -0.19 -4.72 -9.74
CA GLY A 323 0.24 -3.71 -8.81
C GLY A 323 -0.79 -2.61 -8.59
N ARG A 324 -1.18 -1.93 -9.68
CA ARG A 324 -2.18 -0.86 -9.62
C ARG A 324 -3.55 -1.35 -9.17
N ALA A 325 -3.94 -2.58 -9.52
CA ALA A 325 -5.19 -3.16 -9.08
C ALA A 325 -5.24 -3.34 -7.57
N PHE A 326 -4.17 -3.89 -6.97
CA PHE A 326 -4.08 -4.06 -5.53
C PHE A 326 -4.01 -2.72 -4.80
N GLU A 327 -3.24 -1.75 -5.30
CA GLU A 327 -3.18 -0.41 -4.69
C GLU A 327 -4.52 0.33 -4.71
N THR A 328 -5.26 0.21 -5.81
CA THR A 328 -6.60 0.79 -5.94
C THR A 328 -7.56 0.13 -4.94
N PHE A 329 -7.52 -1.20 -4.86
CA PHE A 329 -8.29 -1.98 -3.89
C PHE A 329 -7.95 -1.60 -2.44
N MET A 330 -6.67 -1.52 -2.07
CA MET A 330 -6.24 -1.09 -0.74
C MET A 330 -6.77 0.31 -0.39
N LYS A 331 -6.68 1.26 -1.33
CA LYS A 331 -7.20 2.63 -1.17
C LYS A 331 -8.69 2.66 -0.91
N ASP A 332 -9.47 1.90 -1.67
CA ASP A 332 -10.92 1.92 -1.59
C ASP A 332 -11.50 1.09 -0.43
N SER A 333 -10.91 -0.05 -0.11
CA SER A 333 -11.49 -1.02 0.83
C SER A 333 -10.85 -0.97 2.22
N PHE A 334 -9.54 -0.76 2.31
CA PHE A 334 -8.81 -0.78 3.58
C PHE A 334 -8.69 0.63 4.18
N PHE A 335 -8.39 1.65 3.37
CA PHE A 335 -8.13 3.01 3.85
C PHE A 335 -9.37 3.93 3.98
N ARG A 336 -10.58 3.46 3.66
CA ARG A 336 -11.82 4.22 3.94
C ARG A 336 -12.23 4.25 5.42
N GLY A 337 -11.57 3.46 6.28
CA GLY A 337 -11.77 3.49 7.73
C GLY A 337 -11.01 4.60 8.45
N ASN A 338 -11.52 5.08 9.58
CA ASN A 338 -10.83 6.04 10.46
C ASN A 338 -9.65 5.37 11.18
N PHE A 339 -8.54 5.13 10.48
CA PHE A 339 -7.28 4.69 11.10
C PHE A 339 -6.48 5.87 11.67
N GLY A 340 -6.89 7.12 11.43
CA GLY A 340 -6.14 8.30 11.87
C GLY A 340 -4.73 8.37 11.28
N GLN A 341 -4.48 7.65 10.18
CA GLN A 341 -3.19 7.57 9.51
C GLN A 341 -3.28 8.21 8.13
N TYR A 342 -2.29 9.03 7.81
CA TYR A 342 -2.22 9.84 6.61
C TYR A 342 -1.20 9.25 5.65
N PHE A 343 -1.64 8.77 4.49
CA PHE A 343 -0.74 8.22 3.47
C PHE A 343 -0.13 9.34 2.63
N THR A 344 1.10 9.14 2.17
CA THR A 344 1.75 10.08 1.25
C THR A 344 1.09 9.99 -0.13
N PRO A 345 0.56 11.10 -0.67
CA PRO A 345 -0.02 11.14 -2.02
C PRO A 345 0.99 10.77 -3.11
N ARG A 346 0.53 10.07 -4.16
CA ARG A 346 1.39 9.49 -5.19
C ARG A 346 2.28 10.51 -5.93
N PRO A 347 1.79 11.70 -6.32
CA PRO A 347 2.66 12.69 -6.96
C PRO A 347 3.83 13.13 -6.09
N ILE A 348 3.65 13.17 -4.76
CA ILE A 348 4.70 13.52 -3.81
C ILE A 348 5.71 12.36 -3.67
N VAL A 349 5.23 11.12 -3.60
CA VAL A 349 6.08 9.93 -3.57
C VAL A 349 6.94 9.84 -4.84
N GLU A 350 6.32 9.99 -6.01
CA GLU A 350 7.00 10.01 -7.31
C GLU A 350 8.07 11.10 -7.36
N PHE A 351 7.70 12.33 -6.99
CA PHE A 351 8.61 13.47 -6.92
C PHE A 351 9.86 13.17 -6.08
N ILE A 352 9.70 12.68 -4.85
CA ILE A 352 10.81 12.40 -3.92
C ILE A 352 11.74 11.32 -4.50
N VAL A 353 11.17 10.24 -5.02
CA VAL A 353 11.96 9.12 -5.54
C VAL A 353 12.68 9.50 -6.83
N ASP A 354 12.03 10.25 -7.72
CA ASP A 354 12.57 10.58 -9.04
C ASP A 354 13.77 11.52 -8.99
N VAL A 355 13.82 12.46 -8.05
CA VAL A 355 14.94 13.40 -7.92
C VAL A 355 16.21 12.79 -7.32
N LEU A 356 16.07 11.76 -6.48
CA LEU A 356 17.20 11.11 -5.82
C LEU A 356 17.93 10.13 -6.76
N PRO A 357 19.28 10.07 -6.77
CA PRO A 357 20.04 9.21 -7.68
C PRO A 357 20.06 7.72 -7.24
N ILE A 358 18.90 7.13 -6.96
CA ILE A 358 18.74 5.72 -6.57
C ILE A 358 19.06 4.79 -7.75
N ARG A 359 19.89 3.76 -7.51
CA ARG A 359 20.29 2.70 -8.46
C ARG A 359 20.06 1.31 -7.86
N ASN A 360 20.22 0.26 -8.66
CA ASN A 360 20.02 -1.13 -8.24
C ASN A 360 20.97 -1.60 -7.11
N GLU A 361 22.14 -0.98 -6.92
CA GLU A 361 23.03 -1.27 -5.78
C GLU A 361 22.77 -0.40 -4.55
N SER A 362 21.82 0.54 -4.62
CA SER A 362 21.57 1.49 -3.53
C SER A 362 20.77 0.85 -2.40
N MET A 363 21.19 1.05 -1.17
CA MET A 363 20.44 0.64 0.03
C MET A 363 19.41 1.71 0.39
N VAL A 364 18.12 1.38 0.28
CA VAL A 364 17.01 2.31 0.51
C VAL A 364 16.20 1.88 1.71
N LEU A 365 15.92 2.81 2.62
CA LEU A 365 15.09 2.59 3.80
C LEU A 365 13.93 3.58 3.85
N ASP A 366 12.75 3.09 4.20
CA ASP A 366 11.66 3.91 4.72
C ASP A 366 11.40 3.54 6.19
N THR A 367 11.66 4.48 7.10
CA THR A 367 11.55 4.28 8.55
C THR A 367 10.10 4.26 9.05
N SER A 368 9.13 4.60 8.21
CA SER A 368 7.71 4.63 8.52
C SER A 368 6.91 4.34 7.24
N CYS A 369 7.03 3.11 6.73
CA CYS A 369 6.70 2.79 5.35
C CYS A 369 5.21 2.72 5.03
N GLY A 370 4.34 2.67 6.04
CA GLY A 370 2.90 2.54 5.83
C GLY A 370 2.61 1.33 4.95
N SER A 371 1.90 1.53 3.83
CA SER A 371 1.58 0.48 2.85
C SER A 371 2.67 0.21 1.80
N GLY A 372 3.88 0.74 2.00
CA GLY A 372 5.04 0.50 1.13
C GLY A 372 5.13 1.40 -0.10
N GLY A 373 4.41 2.53 -0.14
CA GLY A 373 4.35 3.42 -1.30
C GLY A 373 5.73 3.90 -1.79
N PHE A 374 6.59 4.37 -0.88
CA PHE A 374 7.95 4.80 -1.22
C PHE A 374 8.82 3.64 -1.73
N LEU A 375 8.74 2.48 -1.09
CA LEU A 375 9.50 1.28 -1.48
C LEU A 375 9.12 0.83 -2.90
N LEU A 376 7.83 0.83 -3.19
CA LEU A 376 7.33 0.47 -4.51
C LEU A 376 7.80 1.46 -5.59
N TYR A 377 7.77 2.76 -5.32
CA TYR A 377 8.24 3.74 -6.30
C TYR A 377 9.75 3.65 -6.51
N ALA A 378 10.53 3.36 -5.46
CA ALA A 378 11.95 3.07 -5.61
C ALA A 378 12.19 1.82 -6.48
N LEU A 379 11.41 0.75 -6.28
CA LEU A 379 11.42 -0.44 -7.13
C LEU A 379 11.08 -0.11 -8.59
N ASN A 380 10.01 0.64 -8.82
CA ASN A 380 9.59 1.05 -10.16
C ASN A 380 10.64 1.91 -10.87
N LYS A 381 11.35 2.77 -10.13
CA LYS A 381 12.49 3.53 -10.67
C LYS A 381 13.61 2.62 -11.14
N VAL A 382 13.98 1.60 -10.36
CA VAL A 382 15.01 0.62 -10.74
C VAL A 382 14.53 -0.27 -11.91
N ARG A 383 13.24 -0.57 -12.01
CA ARG A 383 12.65 -1.25 -13.18
C ARG A 383 12.78 -0.44 -14.46
N LYS A 384 12.45 0.85 -14.42
CA LYS A 384 12.65 1.75 -15.57
C LYS A 384 14.11 1.77 -16.00
N GLN A 385 15.06 1.77 -15.05
CA GLN A 385 16.48 1.63 -15.37
C GLN A 385 16.80 0.27 -16.03
N ALA A 386 16.21 -0.83 -15.53
CA ALA A 386 16.36 -2.15 -16.14
C ALA A 386 15.84 -2.18 -17.59
N ASP A 387 14.71 -1.52 -17.87
CA ASP A 387 14.14 -1.38 -19.22
C ASP A 387 15.10 -0.65 -20.16
N GLU A 388 15.78 0.41 -19.67
CA GLU A 388 16.80 1.15 -20.41
C GLU A 388 18.05 0.30 -20.70
N TYR A 389 18.53 -0.49 -19.73
CA TYR A 389 19.70 -1.37 -19.91
C TYR A 389 19.42 -2.61 -20.75
N TYR A 390 18.18 -3.10 -20.76
CA TYR A 390 17.79 -4.37 -21.37
C TYR A 390 16.48 -4.23 -22.18
N PRO A 391 16.48 -3.52 -23.32
CA PRO A 391 15.26 -3.20 -24.06
C PRO A 391 14.61 -4.40 -24.78
N ASP A 392 15.36 -5.46 -25.07
CA ASP A 392 14.92 -6.57 -25.92
C ASP A 392 14.45 -7.81 -25.12
N ILE A 393 13.82 -7.61 -23.96
CA ILE A 393 13.40 -8.72 -23.07
C ILE A 393 12.48 -9.76 -23.74
N LYS A 394 11.71 -9.37 -24.77
CA LYS A 394 10.75 -10.25 -25.46
C LYS A 394 11.40 -11.18 -26.48
N THR A 395 12.53 -10.77 -27.05
CA THR A 395 13.20 -11.49 -28.15
C THR A 395 14.53 -12.09 -27.73
N ASN A 396 15.10 -11.64 -26.61
CA ASN A 396 16.40 -12.09 -26.11
C ASN A 396 16.29 -12.64 -24.67
N PRO A 397 16.29 -13.97 -24.49
CA PRO A 397 16.21 -14.60 -23.17
C PRO A 397 17.31 -14.15 -22.20
N LYS A 398 18.53 -13.89 -22.69
CA LYS A 398 19.63 -13.41 -21.83
C LYS A 398 19.37 -12.00 -21.29
N GLN A 399 18.75 -11.14 -22.08
CA GLN A 399 18.35 -9.81 -21.61
C GLN A 399 17.18 -9.92 -20.62
N SER A 400 16.21 -10.81 -20.87
CA SER A 400 15.12 -11.08 -19.93
C SER A 400 15.63 -11.53 -18.55
N ASP A 401 16.55 -12.50 -18.51
CA ASP A 401 17.15 -12.98 -17.25
C ASP A 401 17.90 -11.87 -16.50
N ARG A 402 18.69 -11.06 -17.23
CA ARG A 402 19.45 -9.96 -16.64
C ARG A 402 18.56 -8.82 -16.16
N HIS A 403 17.53 -8.49 -16.92
CA HIS A 403 16.52 -7.50 -16.56
C HIS A 403 15.85 -7.90 -15.25
N ARG A 404 15.32 -9.13 -15.18
CA ARG A 404 14.69 -9.67 -13.96
C ARG A 404 15.65 -9.60 -12.79
N LYS A 405 16.88 -10.11 -12.95
CA LYS A 405 17.88 -10.09 -11.88
C LYS A 405 18.24 -8.68 -11.41
N PHE A 406 18.31 -7.71 -12.33
CA PHE A 406 18.71 -6.34 -12.03
C PHE A 406 17.79 -5.65 -11.02
N TRP A 407 16.47 -5.72 -11.23
CA TRP A 407 15.51 -5.12 -10.30
C TRP A 407 15.16 -6.04 -9.14
N HIS A 408 15.17 -7.37 -9.34
CA HIS A 408 14.78 -8.32 -8.30
C HIS A 408 15.86 -8.45 -7.21
N ASP A 409 17.15 -8.42 -7.57
CA ASP A 409 18.20 -8.38 -6.54
C ASP A 409 18.10 -7.10 -5.70
N PHE A 410 17.73 -5.96 -6.31
CA PHE A 410 17.51 -4.70 -5.59
C PHE A 410 16.33 -4.79 -4.61
N ALA A 411 15.18 -5.28 -5.05
CA ALA A 411 14.01 -5.38 -4.17
C ALA A 411 14.22 -6.39 -3.04
N GLU A 412 14.74 -7.58 -3.32
CA GLU A 412 14.98 -8.61 -2.30
C GLU A 412 16.02 -8.20 -1.25
N LYS A 413 17.08 -7.48 -1.65
CA LYS A 413 18.27 -7.29 -0.79
C LYS A 413 18.50 -5.85 -0.35
N ASN A 414 17.98 -4.86 -1.07
CA ASN A 414 18.38 -3.46 -0.91
C ASN A 414 17.21 -2.51 -0.55
N LEU A 415 15.95 -2.96 -0.58
CA LEU A 415 14.80 -2.21 -0.09
C LEU A 415 14.45 -2.61 1.35
N PHE A 416 14.24 -1.64 2.23
CA PHE A 416 13.94 -1.86 3.64
C PHE A 416 12.79 -0.97 4.12
N GLY A 417 11.89 -1.52 4.93
CA GLY A 417 10.74 -0.79 5.46
C GLY A 417 10.46 -1.12 6.91
N ILE A 418 10.13 -0.11 7.71
CA ILE A 418 9.67 -0.27 9.10
C ILE A 418 8.28 0.30 9.22
N GLU A 419 7.34 -0.48 9.76
CA GLU A 419 6.00 -0.03 10.09
C GLU A 419 5.62 -0.51 11.49
N ILE A 420 5.07 0.37 12.32
CA ILE A 420 4.73 0.04 13.71
C ILE A 420 3.42 -0.74 13.81
N ASN A 421 2.47 -0.47 12.91
CA ASN A 421 1.16 -1.12 12.89
C ASN A 421 1.23 -2.46 12.14
N GLU A 422 0.85 -3.54 12.82
CA GLU A 422 0.92 -4.88 12.24
C GLU A 422 0.04 -5.06 10.99
N GLN A 423 -1.21 -4.58 11.00
CA GLN A 423 -2.12 -4.71 9.85
C GLN A 423 -1.58 -3.98 8.61
N ILE A 424 -1.02 -2.78 8.81
CA ILE A 424 -0.50 -1.96 7.72
C ILE A 424 0.82 -2.51 7.20
N SER A 425 1.69 -3.01 8.09
CA SER A 425 2.91 -3.70 7.70
C SER A 425 2.62 -4.95 6.86
N ARG A 426 1.51 -5.66 7.12
CA ARG A 426 1.06 -6.79 6.30
C ARG A 426 0.59 -6.33 4.92
N ALA A 427 -0.18 -5.25 4.84
CA ALA A 427 -0.58 -4.65 3.58
C ALA A 427 0.66 -4.25 2.74
N ALA A 428 1.69 -3.67 3.37
CA ALA A 428 2.95 -3.36 2.69
C ALA A 428 3.67 -4.62 2.18
N LYS A 429 3.79 -5.66 3.00
CA LYS A 429 4.39 -6.94 2.58
C LYS A 429 3.63 -7.56 1.40
N MET A 430 2.30 -7.59 1.46
CA MET A 430 1.47 -8.08 0.37
C MET A 430 1.62 -7.23 -0.88
N ASN A 431 1.71 -5.91 -0.74
CA ASN A 431 1.96 -5.01 -1.86
C ASN A 431 3.31 -5.33 -2.53
N MET A 432 4.36 -5.59 -1.76
CA MET A 432 5.66 -6.01 -2.30
C MET A 432 5.61 -7.43 -2.92
N ILE A 433 4.91 -8.40 -2.31
CA ILE A 433 4.74 -9.76 -2.87
C ILE A 433 4.03 -9.73 -4.22
N ILE A 434 2.98 -8.91 -4.36
CA ILE A 434 2.22 -8.77 -5.61
C ILE A 434 3.08 -8.14 -6.70
N HIS A 435 4.00 -7.24 -6.33
CA HIS A 435 5.01 -6.70 -7.23
C HIS A 435 6.24 -7.59 -7.36
N ASP A 436 6.14 -8.88 -7.04
CA ASP A 436 7.16 -9.91 -7.29
C ASP A 436 8.52 -9.77 -6.59
N ASP A 437 8.58 -9.06 -5.45
CA ASP A 437 9.57 -9.20 -4.36
C ASP A 437 9.73 -7.92 -3.50
N GLY A 438 10.60 -8.00 -2.48
CA GLY A 438 10.94 -6.92 -1.54
C GLY A 438 10.17 -6.93 -0.22
N HIS A 439 9.39 -7.97 0.05
CA HIS A 439 8.66 -8.12 1.32
C HIS A 439 9.55 -8.59 2.48
N THR A 440 10.70 -9.21 2.19
CA THR A 440 11.63 -9.83 3.14
C THR A 440 12.19 -8.83 4.17
N ASN A 441 12.36 -7.58 3.74
CA ASN A 441 12.95 -6.51 4.55
C ASN A 441 11.90 -5.48 4.98
N VAL A 442 10.62 -5.82 4.94
CA VAL A 442 9.56 -5.02 5.56
C VAL A 442 9.24 -5.64 6.92
N ILE A 443 9.42 -4.88 7.99
CA ILE A 443 9.27 -5.38 9.37
C ILE A 443 8.18 -4.63 10.15
N THR A 444 7.57 -5.33 11.10
CA THR A 444 6.68 -4.72 12.08
C THR A 444 7.46 -4.34 13.34
N SER A 445 7.81 -3.07 13.51
CA SER A 445 8.59 -2.61 14.67
C SER A 445 8.43 -1.10 14.92
N ASP A 446 8.76 -0.63 16.11
CA ASP A 446 8.86 0.80 16.42
C ASP A 446 10.17 1.33 15.82
N GLY A 447 10.06 2.18 14.78
CA GLY A 447 11.22 2.71 14.04
C GLY A 447 12.18 3.58 14.86
N LEU A 448 11.77 4.03 16.06
CA LEU A 448 12.60 4.79 16.98
C LEU A 448 13.43 3.91 17.94
N LEU A 449 13.28 2.59 17.88
CA LEU A 449 14.14 1.65 18.61
C LEU A 449 15.57 1.65 18.06
N SER A 450 16.51 1.19 18.89
CA SER A 450 17.88 0.98 18.40
C SER A 450 17.95 -0.10 17.33
N ASP A 451 18.96 -0.04 16.46
CA ASP A 451 19.21 -1.07 15.46
C ASP A 451 19.39 -2.46 16.11
N GLU A 452 20.09 -2.55 17.24
CA GLU A 452 20.21 -3.78 18.04
C GLU A 452 18.86 -4.35 18.50
N GLU A 453 17.97 -3.50 19.01
CA GLU A 453 16.62 -3.91 19.43
C GLU A 453 15.75 -4.34 18.25
N ILE A 454 15.81 -3.61 17.14
CA ILE A 454 15.11 -3.96 15.90
C ILE A 454 15.58 -5.32 15.40
N GLN A 455 16.89 -5.54 15.30
CA GLN A 455 17.48 -6.82 14.87
C GLN A 455 17.10 -7.96 15.83
N LYS A 456 17.07 -7.71 17.14
CA LYS A 456 16.67 -8.71 18.13
C LYS A 456 15.20 -9.09 18.02
N ASN A 457 14.33 -8.10 17.82
CA ASN A 457 12.87 -8.30 17.79
C ASN A 457 12.39 -8.94 16.49
N THR A 458 13.06 -8.65 15.38
CA THR A 458 12.65 -9.08 14.02
C THR A 458 13.53 -10.18 13.45
N GLN A 459 14.69 -10.44 14.06
CA GLN A 459 15.72 -11.36 13.54
C GLN A 459 16.32 -10.93 12.19
N ASN A 460 15.94 -9.76 11.66
CA ASN A 460 16.49 -9.20 10.43
C ASN A 460 17.73 -8.36 10.75
N LYS A 461 18.92 -8.85 10.35
CA LYS A 461 20.22 -8.21 10.60
C LYS A 461 20.55 -7.07 9.64
N GLY A 462 19.73 -6.82 8.62
CA GLY A 462 19.95 -5.75 7.64
C GLY A 462 19.64 -4.36 8.19
N PHE A 463 18.83 -4.24 9.24
CA PHE A 463 18.57 -2.98 9.93
C PHE A 463 19.75 -2.59 10.82
N LYS A 464 20.71 -1.88 10.24
CA LYS A 464 21.95 -1.47 10.92
C LYS A 464 22.20 0.03 10.75
N TYR A 465 22.74 0.67 11.78
CA TYR A 465 23.23 2.04 11.64
C TYR A 465 24.38 2.19 10.65
N ASN A 466 24.49 3.39 10.06
CA ASN A 466 25.51 3.75 9.08
C ASN A 466 25.56 2.82 7.85
N HIS A 467 24.38 2.40 7.37
CA HIS A 467 24.26 1.36 6.34
C HIS A 467 23.56 1.83 5.06
N PHE A 468 22.58 2.73 5.17
CA PHE A 468 21.69 3.08 4.07
C PHE A 468 22.19 4.25 3.23
N ASP A 469 22.07 4.16 1.90
CA ASP A 469 22.39 5.22 0.95
C ASP A 469 21.32 6.30 0.93
N PHE A 470 20.05 5.87 0.93
CA PHE A 470 18.90 6.73 0.80
C PHE A 470 17.87 6.40 1.87
N ILE A 471 17.34 7.42 2.52
CA ILE A 471 16.14 7.30 3.34
C ILE A 471 15.06 8.18 2.72
N ILE A 472 13.94 7.57 2.37
CA ILE A 472 12.76 8.23 1.80
C ILE A 472 11.58 7.92 2.70
N THR A 473 11.04 8.92 3.40
CA THR A 473 10.12 8.63 4.51
C THR A 473 9.15 9.78 4.82
N ASN A 474 7.99 9.41 5.36
CA ASN A 474 6.99 10.34 5.88
C ASN A 474 6.57 9.90 7.29
N PRO A 475 7.28 10.35 8.33
CA PRO A 475 7.00 9.95 9.70
C PRO A 475 5.65 10.47 10.21
N PRO A 476 5.04 9.82 11.22
CA PRO A 476 3.78 10.29 11.79
C PRO A 476 3.92 11.70 12.39
N PHE A 477 2.97 12.58 12.06
CA PHE A 477 2.93 13.97 12.55
C PHE A 477 2.20 14.09 13.89
N GLY A 478 2.71 14.96 14.77
CA GLY A 478 1.99 15.39 15.97
C GLY A 478 1.84 14.33 17.07
N SER A 479 2.41 13.13 16.88
CA SER A 479 2.51 12.14 17.93
C SER A 479 3.62 12.55 18.91
N ILE A 480 3.39 12.30 20.20
CA ILE A 480 4.29 12.75 21.26
C ILE A 480 4.87 11.53 21.97
N VAL A 481 6.20 11.40 21.95
CA VAL A 481 6.92 10.41 22.76
C VAL A 481 7.14 10.98 24.15
N ARG A 482 6.63 10.29 25.16
CA ARG A 482 6.80 10.66 26.57
C ARG A 482 7.89 9.83 27.23
N GLN A 483 8.73 10.49 28.03
CA GLN A 483 9.82 9.82 28.74
C GLN A 483 9.33 8.68 29.65
N THR A 484 8.14 8.83 30.23
CA THR A 484 7.50 7.84 31.11
C THR A 484 7.08 6.57 30.38
N GLU A 485 6.84 6.65 29.07
CA GLU A 485 6.35 5.54 28.24
C GLU A 485 7.48 4.87 27.48
N LYS A 486 8.47 5.65 27.02
CA LYS A 486 9.55 5.19 26.15
C LYS A 486 10.90 5.63 26.71
N ALA A 487 11.59 4.68 27.34
CA ALA A 487 12.89 4.93 27.98
C ALA A 487 14.00 5.29 26.98
N TYR A 488 13.83 5.00 25.68
CA TYR A 488 14.80 5.34 24.64
C TYR A 488 14.94 6.86 24.42
N LEU A 489 14.00 7.70 24.88
CA LEU A 489 14.08 9.16 24.68
C LEU A 489 15.40 9.76 25.19
N LYS A 490 15.96 9.21 26.28
CA LYS A 490 17.25 9.65 26.85
C LYS A 490 18.46 9.36 25.96
N THR A 491 18.30 8.48 24.96
CA THR A 491 19.37 8.09 24.02
C THR A 491 19.44 9.01 22.81
N TYR A 492 18.44 9.88 22.62
CA TYR A 492 18.40 10.85 21.54
C TYR A 492 18.94 12.21 22.00
N LYS A 493 19.80 12.86 21.20
CA LYS A 493 20.27 14.22 21.47
C LYS A 493 19.10 15.21 21.44
N LEU A 494 18.19 15.08 20.47
CA LEU A 494 16.98 15.91 20.39
C LEU A 494 15.92 15.54 21.45
N GLY A 495 16.09 14.41 22.15
CA GLY A 495 15.30 14.04 23.33
C GLY A 495 15.75 14.75 24.62
N LYS A 496 16.88 15.46 24.58
CA LYS A 496 17.44 16.18 25.72
C LYS A 496 17.26 17.69 25.57
N LYS A 497 17.31 18.42 26.68
CA LYS A 497 17.34 19.89 26.66
C LYS A 497 18.74 20.34 26.28
N GLU A 498 18.82 21.20 25.26
CA GLU A 498 20.09 21.82 24.89
C GLU A 498 20.59 22.70 26.05
N GLU A 499 21.90 22.69 26.27
CA GLU A 499 22.50 23.58 27.25
C GLU A 499 22.40 25.04 26.76
N ASP A 500 21.78 25.91 27.58
CA ASP A 500 21.82 27.34 27.35
C ASP A 500 23.27 27.83 27.55
N TRP A 501 23.96 28.12 26.45
CA TRP A 501 25.35 28.58 26.49
C TRP A 501 25.52 29.95 27.19
N LEU A 502 24.42 30.68 27.38
CA LEU A 502 24.34 31.92 28.16
C LEU A 502 23.96 31.67 29.63
N ALA A 503 23.86 30.40 30.07
CA ALA A 503 23.68 30.07 31.46
C ALA A 503 24.96 30.37 32.27
N VAL A 504 24.80 31.08 33.38
CA VAL A 504 25.91 31.44 34.28
C VAL A 504 26.40 30.23 35.10
N LYS A 505 25.53 29.23 35.29
CA LYS A 505 25.85 27.96 35.93
C LYS A 505 25.59 26.83 34.95
N ALA A 506 26.51 25.87 34.90
CA ALA A 506 26.28 24.62 34.19
C ALA A 506 25.05 23.93 34.78
N ASN A 507 24.05 23.69 33.95
CA ASN A 507 22.91 22.87 34.33
C ASN A 507 23.24 21.41 34.00
N PRO A 508 22.90 20.45 34.87
CA PRO A 508 23.02 19.05 34.51
C PRO A 508 22.20 18.76 33.24
N GLU A 509 22.68 17.83 32.42
CA GLU A 509 21.95 17.37 31.25
C GLU A 509 20.58 16.84 31.70
N THR A 510 19.51 17.40 31.12
CA THR A 510 18.13 17.03 31.47
C THR A 510 17.41 16.49 30.24
N VAL A 511 16.73 15.37 30.41
CA VAL A 511 15.87 14.78 29.37
C VAL A 511 14.57 15.60 29.31
N ARG A 512 14.03 15.80 28.10
CA ARG A 512 12.72 16.43 27.93
C ARG A 512 11.63 15.47 28.40
N GLU A 513 10.57 16.00 29.00
CA GLU A 513 9.42 15.18 29.42
C GLU A 513 8.71 14.54 28.21
N ASN A 514 8.69 15.28 27.10
CA ASN A 514 8.08 14.89 25.85
C ASN A 514 8.86 15.44 24.65
N GLN A 515 8.73 14.76 23.51
CA GLN A 515 9.26 15.20 22.22
C GLN A 515 8.34 14.71 21.09
N SER A 516 8.19 15.53 20.06
CA SER A 516 7.47 15.16 18.84
C SER A 516 8.17 14.02 18.09
N THR A 517 7.41 13.06 17.56
CA THR A 517 7.95 11.89 16.85
C THR A 517 8.77 12.30 15.64
N GLU A 518 8.27 13.24 14.83
CA GLU A 518 8.92 13.73 13.62
C GLU A 518 10.32 14.29 13.87
N VAL A 519 10.55 14.93 15.03
CA VAL A 519 11.88 15.43 15.43
C VAL A 519 12.84 14.29 15.77
N LEU A 520 12.36 13.23 16.42
CA LEU A 520 13.18 12.06 16.74
C LEU A 520 13.52 11.26 15.48
N PHE A 521 12.59 11.17 14.51
CA PHE A 521 12.84 10.49 13.24
C PHE A 521 13.95 11.16 12.42
N ILE A 522 14.12 12.49 12.48
CA ILE A 522 15.25 13.17 11.84
C ILE A 522 16.59 12.63 12.37
N GLU A 523 16.73 12.53 13.69
CA GLU A 523 17.94 11.99 14.32
C GLU A 523 18.09 10.48 14.05
N GLN A 524 16.99 9.74 14.03
CA GLN A 524 17.01 8.31 13.76
C GLN A 524 17.44 8.00 12.32
N CYS A 525 16.93 8.75 11.35
CA CYS A 525 17.34 8.67 9.95
C CYS A 525 18.84 8.98 9.80
N TYR A 526 19.35 9.99 10.53
CA TYR A 526 20.79 10.27 10.57
C TYR A 526 21.62 9.07 11.04
N LYS A 527 21.16 8.33 12.07
CA LYS A 527 21.85 7.14 12.59
C LYS A 527 21.88 6.01 11.56
N PHE A 528 20.78 5.78 10.84
CA PHE A 528 20.70 4.75 9.79
C PHE A 528 21.48 5.07 8.52
N LEU A 529 21.51 6.34 8.11
CA LEU A 529 22.23 6.77 6.92
C LEU A 529 23.72 6.55 7.02
N LYS A 530 24.34 6.13 5.92
CA LYS A 530 25.79 6.16 5.76
C LYS A 530 26.30 7.59 5.51
N GLU A 531 27.58 7.85 5.72
CA GLU A 531 28.19 9.14 5.36
C GLU A 531 27.96 9.47 3.88
N GLY A 532 27.56 10.72 3.59
CA GLY A 532 27.22 11.16 2.24
C GLY A 532 25.87 10.67 1.71
N GLY A 533 25.14 9.83 2.46
CA GLY A 533 23.80 9.37 2.11
C GLY A 533 22.76 10.50 2.16
N TYR A 534 21.65 10.29 1.46
CA TYR A 534 20.58 11.28 1.31
C TYR A 534 19.34 10.92 2.13
N LEU A 535 18.78 11.91 2.83
CA LEU A 535 17.48 11.85 3.48
C LEU A 535 16.51 12.75 2.72
N ALA A 536 15.41 12.20 2.24
CA ALA A 536 14.23 12.97 1.83
C ALA A 536 13.09 12.66 2.80
N ILE A 537 12.71 13.66 3.59
CA ILE A 537 11.75 13.51 4.68
C ILE A 537 10.64 14.53 4.56
N VAL A 538 9.40 14.08 4.68
CA VAL A 538 8.24 14.98 4.79
C VAL A 538 8.13 15.45 6.24
N ILE A 539 8.08 16.76 6.45
CA ILE A 539 7.99 17.38 7.78
C ILE A 539 6.93 18.48 7.81
N PRO A 540 6.31 18.76 8.98
CA PRO A 540 5.45 19.92 9.15
C PRO A 540 6.27 21.22 9.05
N ASP A 541 5.72 22.26 8.41
CA ASP A 541 6.38 23.57 8.25
C ASP A 541 6.81 24.18 9.59
N GLY A 542 6.11 23.84 10.68
CA GLY A 542 6.45 24.29 12.03
C GLY A 542 7.89 23.97 12.45
N ILE A 543 8.50 22.87 11.99
CA ILE A 543 9.92 22.57 12.25
C ILE A 543 10.83 23.63 11.61
N LEU A 544 10.44 24.15 10.45
CA LEU A 544 11.21 25.14 9.70
C LEU A 544 10.97 26.57 10.21
N THR A 545 9.77 26.87 10.72
CA THR A 545 9.36 28.26 11.05
C THR A 545 9.33 28.59 12.53
N ASN A 546 9.03 27.63 13.42
CA ASN A 546 8.79 27.94 14.83
C ASN A 546 10.11 28.25 15.56
N SER A 547 10.15 29.37 16.29
CA SER A 547 11.32 29.77 17.08
C SER A 547 11.66 28.77 18.19
N SER A 548 10.65 28.14 18.80
CA SER A 548 10.82 27.11 19.83
C SER A 548 11.55 25.85 19.34
N LEU A 549 11.60 25.62 18.02
CA LEU A 549 12.27 24.50 17.37
C LEU A 549 13.62 24.88 16.73
N GLN A 550 14.17 26.06 17.04
CA GLN A 550 15.48 26.49 16.54
C GLN A 550 16.59 25.47 16.84
N TYR A 551 16.58 24.84 18.02
CA TYR A 551 17.55 23.80 18.39
C TYR A 551 17.52 22.58 17.45
N VAL A 552 16.37 22.28 16.83
CA VAL A 552 16.25 21.19 15.84
C VAL A 552 16.96 21.60 14.55
N ARG A 553 16.71 22.83 14.07
CA ARG A 553 17.37 23.36 12.86
C ARG A 553 18.87 23.50 13.03
N ASP A 554 19.31 23.97 14.20
CA ASP A 554 20.74 24.07 14.52
C ASP A 554 21.41 22.70 14.53
N HIS A 555 20.71 21.67 15.00
CA HIS A 555 21.22 20.29 14.97
C HIS A 555 21.22 19.70 13.55
N ILE A 556 20.19 19.95 12.73
CA ILE A 556 20.16 19.54 11.32
C ILE A 556 21.39 20.10 10.59
N GLU A 557 21.67 21.40 10.74
CA GLU A 557 22.83 22.07 10.13
C GLU A 557 24.18 21.53 10.64
N GLU A 558 24.23 20.95 11.85
CA GLU A 558 25.47 20.31 12.35
C GLU A 558 25.77 18.99 11.63
N ILE A 559 24.73 18.21 11.31
CA ILE A 559 24.88 16.81 10.90
C ILE A 559 24.54 16.56 9.43
N PHE A 560 23.90 17.53 8.78
CA PHE A 560 23.49 17.48 7.38
C PHE A 560 23.83 18.75 6.62
N ARG A 561 24.23 18.58 5.35
CA ARG A 561 24.08 19.64 4.33
C ARG A 561 22.62 19.72 3.93
N ILE A 562 22.02 20.91 4.03
CA ILE A 562 20.67 21.15 3.51
C ILE A 562 20.75 21.25 1.99
N VAL A 563 20.17 20.28 1.28
CA VAL A 563 20.20 20.23 -0.19
C VAL A 563 19.04 21.02 -0.75
N ALA A 564 17.82 20.74 -0.28
CA ALA A 564 16.64 21.42 -0.75
C ALA A 564 15.51 21.50 0.27
N VAL A 565 14.71 22.56 0.17
CA VAL A 565 13.45 22.75 0.88
C VAL A 565 12.35 22.97 -0.15
N VAL A 566 11.40 22.05 -0.26
CA VAL A 566 10.27 22.16 -1.19
C VAL A 566 8.97 22.25 -0.38
N SER A 567 8.36 23.43 -0.37
CA SER A 567 7.10 23.68 0.35
C SER A 567 5.91 23.18 -0.46
N MET A 568 5.04 22.40 0.18
CA MET A 568 3.83 21.84 -0.44
C MET A 568 2.61 22.72 -0.13
N PRO A 569 1.56 22.69 -0.96
CA PRO A 569 0.34 23.43 -0.67
C PRO A 569 -0.33 22.86 0.58
N GLN A 570 -1.05 23.70 1.34
CA GLN A 570 -1.73 23.26 2.56
C GLN A 570 -2.73 22.12 2.31
N THR A 571 -3.29 22.07 1.11
CA THR A 571 -4.23 21.05 0.65
C THR A 571 -3.58 19.70 0.37
N ALA A 572 -2.25 19.62 0.34
CA ALA A 572 -1.51 18.44 -0.12
C ALA A 572 -1.91 17.16 0.62
N PHE A 573 -2.05 17.22 1.93
CA PHE A 573 -2.44 16.05 2.74
C PHE A 573 -3.90 16.10 3.18
N THR A 574 -4.67 17.10 2.71
CA THR A 574 -6.08 17.29 3.12
C THR A 574 -6.97 16.16 2.60
N ALA A 575 -6.77 15.71 1.36
CA ALA A 575 -7.48 14.57 0.78
C ALA A 575 -7.20 13.25 1.52
N THR A 576 -6.05 13.16 2.18
CA THR A 576 -5.69 12.03 3.05
C THR A 576 -6.15 12.23 4.49
N GLY A 577 -6.60 13.44 4.85
CA GLY A 577 -7.25 13.78 6.13
C GLY A 577 -6.45 14.72 7.05
N ALA A 578 -5.30 15.25 6.61
CA ALA A 578 -4.44 16.15 7.39
C ALA A 578 -4.41 17.57 6.79
N GLY A 579 -4.76 18.58 7.59
CA GLY A 579 -4.77 20.00 7.18
C GLY A 579 -3.49 20.79 7.52
N VAL A 580 -2.41 20.09 7.89
CA VAL A 580 -1.13 20.71 8.28
C VAL A 580 -0.33 21.03 7.02
N LYS A 581 0.17 22.26 6.93
CA LYS A 581 1.11 22.65 5.87
C LYS A 581 2.44 21.94 6.10
N SER A 582 2.93 21.27 5.07
CA SER A 582 4.13 20.43 5.13
C SER A 582 5.10 20.77 4.02
N SER A 583 6.37 20.43 4.25
CA SER A 583 7.45 20.58 3.29
C SER A 583 8.23 19.27 3.16
N VAL A 584 8.85 19.07 2.01
CA VAL A 584 9.82 17.99 1.80
C VAL A 584 11.22 18.57 1.98
N LEU A 585 11.98 17.99 2.90
CA LEU A 585 13.34 18.38 3.20
C LEU A 585 14.30 17.33 2.60
N PHE A 586 15.20 17.77 1.72
CA PHE A 586 16.29 16.95 1.19
C PHE A 586 17.58 17.32 1.89
N LEU A 587 18.21 16.34 2.52
CA LEU A 587 19.42 16.48 3.33
C LEU A 587 20.48 15.48 2.86
N LYS A 588 21.75 15.87 2.92
CA LYS A 588 22.89 14.97 2.68
C LYS A 588 23.72 14.86 3.95
N LYS A 589 23.92 13.63 4.45
CA LYS A 589 24.62 13.38 5.71
C LYS A 589 26.08 13.81 5.60
N HIS A 590 26.52 14.65 6.53
CA HIS A 590 27.93 15.03 6.62
C HIS A 590 28.80 13.82 7.00
N SER A 591 30.07 13.90 6.62
CA SER A 591 31.07 13.00 7.21
C SER A 591 31.19 13.26 8.71
N PHE A 592 31.67 12.26 9.47
CA PHE A 592 31.93 12.44 10.90
C PHE A 592 32.88 13.64 11.16
N ALA A 593 33.95 13.75 10.37
CA ALA A 593 34.93 14.81 10.49
C ALA A 593 34.34 16.21 10.24
N GLU A 594 33.41 16.33 9.29
CA GLU A 594 32.75 17.60 9.00
C GLU A 594 31.74 17.99 10.10
N THR A 595 30.97 17.02 10.60
CA THR A 595 30.09 17.23 11.76
C THR A 595 30.86 17.71 12.98
N GLU A 596 32.01 17.09 13.29
CA GLU A 596 32.88 17.52 14.39
C GLU A 596 33.43 18.93 14.17
N LYS A 597 33.88 19.23 12.94
CA LYS A 597 34.39 20.55 12.57
C LYS A 597 33.34 21.64 12.78
N ILE A 598 32.12 21.45 12.28
CA ILE A 598 31.01 22.41 12.44
C ILE A 598 30.66 22.59 13.92
N THR A 599 30.53 21.48 14.65
CA THR A 599 30.21 21.49 16.08
C THR A 599 31.28 22.24 16.88
N HIS A 600 32.56 21.96 16.63
CA HIS A 600 33.68 22.64 17.27
C HIS A 600 33.68 24.13 16.96
N LEU A 601 33.51 24.53 15.69
CA LEU A 601 33.43 25.94 15.31
C LEU A 601 32.29 26.68 16.03
N LYS A 602 31.10 26.07 16.13
CA LYS A 602 29.97 26.62 16.88
C LYS A 602 30.29 26.78 18.37
N GLN A 603 30.92 25.78 18.99
CA GLN A 603 31.30 25.81 20.40
C GLN A 603 32.38 26.85 20.71
N THR A 604 33.45 26.91 19.89
CA THR A 604 34.52 27.91 20.03
C THR A 604 33.95 29.32 19.90
N SER A 605 33.07 29.55 18.93
CA SER A 605 32.41 30.85 18.72
C SER A 605 31.60 31.29 19.94
N LYS A 606 30.81 30.38 20.53
CA LYS A 606 30.08 30.64 21.78
C LYS A 606 31.04 31.00 22.92
N PHE A 607 32.13 30.25 23.08
CA PHE A 607 33.14 30.50 24.13
C PHE A 607 33.85 31.85 23.96
N ASP A 608 34.31 32.17 22.75
CA ASP A 608 35.01 33.41 22.43
C ASP A 608 34.12 34.63 22.70
N LEU A 609 32.83 34.54 22.34
CA LEU A 609 31.86 35.62 22.57
C LEU A 609 31.60 35.85 24.06
N LEU A 610 31.44 34.77 24.84
CA LEU A 610 31.30 34.87 26.30
C LEU A 610 32.51 35.57 26.95
N SER A 611 33.71 35.24 26.48
CA SER A 611 34.97 35.83 26.96
C SER A 611 35.09 37.31 26.55
N LYS A 612 34.92 37.61 25.26
CA LYS A 612 35.05 38.95 24.68
C LYS A 612 34.09 39.96 25.30
N HIS A 613 32.86 39.56 25.59
CA HIS A 613 31.84 40.44 26.19
C HIS A 613 31.86 40.43 27.72
N GLN A 614 32.75 39.66 28.35
CA GLN A 614 32.85 39.46 29.80
C GLN A 614 31.48 39.12 30.42
N TYR A 615 30.67 38.34 29.70
CA TYR A 615 29.25 38.16 30.00
C TYR A 615 29.02 37.65 31.43
N ARG A 616 29.78 36.63 31.83
CA ARG A 616 29.67 36.04 33.18
C ARG A 616 29.97 37.04 34.29
N ASP A 617 30.89 37.98 34.06
CA ASP A 617 31.26 38.98 35.05
C ASP A 617 30.22 40.10 35.11
N LYS A 618 29.69 40.55 33.96
CA LYS A 618 28.57 41.50 33.91
C LYS A 618 27.32 40.96 34.60
N VAL A 619 26.93 39.70 34.36
CA VAL A 619 25.75 39.11 35.02
C VAL A 619 25.98 38.96 36.53
N LYS A 620 27.18 38.57 36.98
CA LYS A 620 27.51 38.56 38.42
C LYS A 620 27.44 39.95 39.04
N GLN A 621 27.88 40.98 38.32
CA GLN A 621 27.79 42.37 38.75
C GLN A 621 26.33 42.80 38.89
N PHE A 622 25.49 42.55 37.88
CA PHE A 622 24.05 42.83 37.93
C PHE A 622 23.35 42.10 39.08
N ASP A 623 23.69 40.83 39.35
CA ASP A 623 23.16 40.10 40.49
C ASP A 623 23.58 40.69 41.84
N LYS A 624 24.80 41.24 41.94
CA LYS A 624 25.30 41.92 43.14
C LYS A 624 24.56 43.25 43.33
N GLU A 625 24.46 44.06 42.29
CA GLU A 625 23.77 45.36 42.29
C GLU A 625 22.28 45.19 42.64
N LYS A 626 21.60 44.21 42.05
CA LYS A 626 20.23 43.83 42.39
C LYS A 626 20.07 43.51 43.88
N LYS A 627 20.95 42.69 44.45
CA LYS A 627 20.91 42.33 45.88
C LYS A 627 21.15 43.55 46.78
N GLU A 628 22.04 44.46 46.38
CA GLU A 628 22.30 45.69 47.12
C GLU A 628 21.12 46.66 47.05
N ALA A 629 20.49 46.82 45.89
CA ALA A 629 19.31 47.65 45.70
C ALA A 629 18.12 47.15 46.53
N ILE A 630 17.86 45.83 46.53
CA ILE A 630 16.84 45.21 47.38
C ILE A 630 17.13 45.46 48.87
N LYS A 631 18.39 45.31 49.31
CA LYS A 631 18.78 45.60 50.71
C LYS A 631 18.56 47.07 51.09
N ARG A 632 18.78 48.01 50.16
CA ARG A 632 18.54 49.44 50.40
C ARG A 632 17.05 49.71 50.63
N ILE A 633 16.17 49.13 49.82
CA ILE A 633 14.71 49.21 50.01
C ILE A 633 14.30 48.59 51.35
N GLU A 634 14.77 47.38 51.64
CA GLU A 634 14.47 46.71 52.91
C GLU A 634 14.87 47.57 54.12
N LYS A 635 16.01 48.25 54.04
CA LYS A 635 16.47 49.17 55.08
C LYS A 635 15.58 50.43 55.15
N GLN A 636 15.28 51.07 54.02
CA GLN A 636 14.43 52.27 53.99
C GLN A 636 13.03 52.02 54.58
N TYR A 637 12.42 50.90 54.24
CA TYR A 637 11.10 50.53 54.78
C TYR A 637 11.16 50.18 56.28
N LYS A 638 12.22 49.52 56.73
CA LYS A 638 12.45 49.24 58.16
C LYS A 638 12.67 50.53 58.95
N ASP A 639 13.39 51.50 58.39
CA ASP A 639 13.64 52.80 59.02
C ASP A 639 12.35 53.65 59.07
N LYS A 640 11.47 53.56 58.06
CA LYS A 640 10.15 54.23 58.04
C LYS A 640 9.10 53.56 58.94
N HIS A 641 9.19 52.25 59.18
CA HIS A 641 8.24 51.49 60.02
C HIS A 641 8.96 50.61 61.05
N PRO A 642 9.63 51.20 62.06
CA PRO A 642 10.49 50.49 63.00
C PRO A 642 9.76 49.49 63.92
N THR A 643 8.43 49.61 64.04
CA THR A 643 7.57 48.74 64.87
C THR A 643 6.99 47.56 64.10
N LEU A 644 7.07 47.54 62.77
CA LEU A 644 6.57 46.44 61.95
C LEU A 644 7.62 45.33 61.86
N ASP A 645 7.17 44.08 61.94
CA ASP A 645 8.03 42.93 61.72
C ASP A 645 8.28 42.69 60.22
N LYS A 646 9.22 41.80 59.90
CA LYS A 646 9.62 41.52 58.52
C LYS A 646 8.45 40.98 57.67
N LYS A 647 7.47 40.29 58.28
CA LYS A 647 6.30 39.76 57.57
C LYS A 647 5.32 40.86 57.20
N ALA A 648 5.06 41.82 58.08
CA ALA A 648 4.19 42.96 57.82
C ALA A 648 4.80 43.98 56.84
N LEU A 649 6.13 44.06 56.79
CA LEU A 649 6.88 44.92 55.87
C LEU A 649 6.94 44.37 54.43
N THR A 650 6.87 43.06 54.25
CA THR A 650 7.06 42.40 52.93
C THR A 650 6.00 42.82 51.89
N PRO A 651 4.69 42.88 52.20
CA PRO A 651 3.67 43.36 51.26
C PRO A 651 3.86 44.82 50.84
N LEU A 652 4.36 45.66 51.75
CA LEU A 652 4.50 47.11 51.52
C LEU A 652 5.63 47.47 50.55
N MET A 653 6.62 46.60 50.39
CA MET A 653 7.76 46.75 49.48
C MET A 653 7.71 45.78 48.29
N ALA A 654 6.60 45.07 48.11
CA ALA A 654 6.47 44.03 47.11
C ALA A 654 6.59 44.61 45.69
N ASP A 655 5.93 45.73 45.43
CA ASP A 655 5.91 46.38 44.12
C ASP A 655 7.30 46.93 43.75
N GLU A 656 7.95 47.70 44.63
CA GLU A 656 9.30 48.22 44.35
C GLU A 656 10.36 47.10 44.24
N LYS A 657 10.24 46.01 45.01
CA LYS A 657 11.10 44.82 44.85
C LYS A 657 10.90 44.15 43.50
N LYS A 658 9.65 44.10 43.03
CA LYS A 658 9.30 43.54 41.74
C LYS A 658 9.85 44.41 40.61
N GLU A 659 9.72 45.73 40.69
CA GLU A 659 10.31 46.67 39.72
C GLU A 659 11.83 46.51 39.61
N ILE A 660 12.55 46.43 40.73
CA ILE A 660 13.99 46.14 40.71
C ILE A 660 14.27 44.78 40.07
N GLN A 661 13.50 43.74 40.41
CA GLN A 661 13.70 42.42 39.80
C GLN A 661 13.50 42.46 38.28
N GLU A 662 12.50 43.18 37.80
CA GLU A 662 12.20 43.38 36.38
C GLU A 662 13.34 44.16 35.70
N GLU A 663 13.78 45.29 36.24
CA GLU A 663 14.88 46.11 35.69
C GLU A 663 16.17 45.29 35.46
N TYR A 664 16.61 44.53 36.47
CA TYR A 664 17.83 43.73 36.33
C TYR A 664 17.62 42.48 35.46
N THR A 665 16.38 41.98 35.35
CA THR A 665 16.05 40.90 34.40
C THR A 665 16.13 41.43 32.97
N GLU A 666 15.62 42.63 32.70
CA GLU A 666 15.75 43.30 31.41
C GLU A 666 17.21 43.55 31.02
N LYS A 667 18.05 44.02 31.96
CA LYS A 667 19.50 44.17 31.71
C LYS A 667 20.19 42.87 31.30
N VAL A 668 19.83 41.75 31.95
CA VAL A 668 20.37 40.44 31.59
C VAL A 668 19.84 39.99 30.23
N ASN A 669 18.55 40.19 29.95
CA ASN A 669 17.96 39.84 28.66
C ASN A 669 18.57 40.64 27.50
N ALA A 670 18.80 41.94 27.68
CA ALA A 670 19.46 42.79 26.68
C ALA A 670 20.88 42.28 26.35
N LEU A 671 21.67 41.88 27.37
CA LEU A 671 22.98 41.25 27.13
C LEU A 671 22.85 39.93 26.37
N LYS A 672 21.85 39.11 26.71
CA LYS A 672 21.60 37.83 26.01
C LYS A 672 21.26 38.06 24.54
N GLU A 673 20.41 39.04 24.24
CA GLU A 673 20.04 39.43 22.89
C GLU A 673 21.26 39.91 22.09
N GLU A 674 22.07 40.82 22.66
CA GLU A 674 23.32 41.29 22.06
C GLU A 674 24.26 40.12 21.70
N LEU A 675 24.46 39.18 22.63
CA LEU A 675 25.30 38.01 22.42
C LEU A 675 24.72 37.03 21.40
N GLN A 676 23.40 36.91 21.32
CA GLN A 676 22.73 36.04 20.36
C GLN A 676 22.84 36.60 18.94
N GLU A 677 22.72 37.91 18.76
CA GLU A 677 22.96 38.61 17.49
C GLU A 677 24.43 38.50 17.06
N ALA A 678 25.35 38.72 18.00
CA ALA A 678 26.78 38.57 17.76
C ALA A 678 27.14 37.12 17.36
N TYR A 679 26.53 36.13 18.02
CA TYR A 679 26.70 34.72 17.67
C TYR A 679 26.19 34.40 16.27
N THR A 680 25.03 34.93 15.90
CA THR A 680 24.47 34.73 14.55
C THR A 680 25.40 35.27 13.49
N THR A 681 25.96 36.46 13.71
CA THR A 681 26.92 37.10 12.78
C THR A 681 28.23 36.33 12.70
N ASP A 682 28.80 35.93 13.83
CA ASP A 682 30.07 35.18 13.88
C ASP A 682 29.91 33.79 13.24
N LYS A 683 28.80 33.10 13.49
CA LYS A 683 28.42 31.83 12.87
C LYS A 683 28.38 31.96 11.34
N GLN A 684 27.69 32.97 10.80
CA GLN A 684 27.62 33.23 9.36
C GLN A 684 29.00 33.46 8.73
N SER A 685 29.93 34.09 9.46
CA SER A 685 31.27 34.34 8.95
C SER A 685 32.22 33.13 8.96
N LYS A 686 31.98 32.19 9.88
CA LYS A 686 32.88 31.04 10.13
C LYS A 686 32.42 29.75 9.48
N LEU A 687 31.12 29.56 9.31
CA LEU A 687 30.58 28.37 8.65
C LEU A 687 30.65 28.53 7.13
N PRO A 688 30.94 27.44 6.39
CA PRO A 688 30.96 27.49 4.94
C PRO A 688 29.56 27.80 4.39
N ASP A 689 29.48 28.78 3.49
CA ASP A 689 28.27 29.08 2.74
C ASP A 689 28.12 28.10 1.57
N TYR A 690 26.90 27.69 1.30
CA TYR A 690 26.58 26.78 0.22
C TYR A 690 25.17 27.03 -0.31
N PRO A 691 24.92 26.85 -1.62
CA PRO A 691 23.60 27.05 -2.18
C PRO A 691 22.61 25.99 -1.66
N ILE A 692 21.38 26.43 -1.42
CA ILE A 692 20.24 25.58 -1.05
C ILE A 692 19.15 25.76 -2.11
N PHE A 693 18.66 24.66 -2.67
CA PHE A 693 17.54 24.71 -3.61
C PHE A 693 16.22 24.93 -2.86
N MET A 694 15.51 26.02 -3.14
CA MET A 694 14.22 26.31 -2.53
C MET A 694 13.13 26.39 -3.59
N ALA A 695 12.00 25.73 -3.35
CA ALA A 695 10.84 25.80 -4.22
C ALA A 695 9.54 25.79 -3.41
N ILE A 696 8.50 26.38 -3.98
CA ILE A 696 7.12 26.33 -3.49
C ILE A 696 6.30 25.71 -4.61
N ALA A 697 5.62 24.60 -4.32
CA ALA A 697 4.66 24.00 -5.22
C ALA A 697 3.25 24.50 -4.86
N GLU A 698 2.51 25.01 -5.84
CA GLU A 698 1.11 25.41 -5.68
C GLU A 698 0.18 24.33 -6.23
N ASP A 699 0.49 23.79 -7.41
CA ASP A 699 -0.17 22.62 -7.99
C ASP A 699 0.74 21.38 -7.90
N ILE A 700 0.22 20.34 -7.26
CA ILE A 700 0.89 19.06 -7.07
C ILE A 700 0.20 17.92 -7.82
N GLY A 701 -0.70 18.26 -8.76
CA GLY A 701 -1.41 17.32 -9.62
C GLY A 701 -2.79 16.89 -9.10
N TYR A 702 -3.23 17.41 -7.95
CA TYR A 702 -4.57 17.18 -7.41
C TYR A 702 -5.03 18.30 -6.47
N ASP A 703 -6.34 18.44 -6.32
CA ASP A 703 -6.97 19.43 -5.44
C ASP A 703 -7.21 18.92 -4.00
N ALA A 704 -7.79 19.75 -3.13
CA ALA A 704 -8.08 19.39 -1.74
C ALA A 704 -9.02 18.18 -1.58
N THR A 705 -9.79 17.84 -2.62
CA THR A 705 -10.69 16.67 -2.65
C THR A 705 -10.00 15.41 -3.18
N GLY A 706 -8.75 15.53 -3.61
CA GLY A 706 -7.97 14.44 -4.23
C GLY A 706 -8.31 14.22 -5.70
N LYS A 707 -9.03 15.15 -6.34
CA LYS A 707 -9.35 15.08 -7.76
C LYS A 707 -8.16 15.58 -8.57
N GLU A 708 -7.79 14.82 -9.61
CA GLU A 708 -6.70 15.22 -10.52
C GLU A 708 -6.98 16.58 -11.16
N THR A 709 -5.97 17.45 -11.15
CA THR A 709 -6.02 18.79 -11.73
C THR A 709 -5.49 18.76 -13.16
N THR A 710 -4.16 18.74 -13.32
CA THR A 710 -3.45 18.77 -14.59
C THR A 710 -2.31 17.76 -14.61
N LYS A 711 -1.93 17.28 -15.81
CA LYS A 711 -0.80 16.36 -15.98
C LYS A 711 0.56 17.06 -15.89
N GLU A 712 0.62 18.37 -16.14
CA GLU A 712 1.81 19.20 -15.95
C GLU A 712 1.59 20.08 -14.72
N HIS A 713 2.18 19.66 -13.61
CA HIS A 713 2.09 20.33 -12.31
C HIS A 713 3.49 20.68 -11.79
N ASP A 714 3.56 21.57 -10.79
CA ASP A 714 4.83 22.19 -10.36
C ASP A 714 5.88 21.17 -9.93
N LEU A 715 5.46 20.07 -9.28
CA LEU A 715 6.40 19.02 -8.87
C LEU A 715 7.23 18.43 -10.01
N LYS A 716 6.72 18.37 -11.25
CA LYS A 716 7.52 17.86 -12.39
C LYS A 716 8.60 18.84 -12.82
N ILE A 717 8.29 20.13 -12.80
CA ILE A 717 9.24 21.21 -13.13
C ILE A 717 10.30 21.25 -12.03
N ILE A 718 9.86 21.27 -10.76
CA ILE A 718 10.74 21.26 -9.59
C ILE A 718 11.62 20.02 -9.59
N ALA A 719 11.08 18.83 -9.93
CA ALA A 719 11.86 17.59 -10.00
C ALA A 719 13.03 17.69 -10.98
N THR A 720 12.78 18.29 -12.15
CA THR A 720 13.78 18.42 -13.20
C THR A 720 14.94 19.30 -12.75
N GLU A 721 14.66 20.47 -12.17
CA GLU A 721 15.69 21.39 -11.71
C GLU A 721 16.40 20.89 -10.44
N LEU A 722 15.66 20.32 -9.48
CA LEU A 722 16.26 19.72 -8.28
C LEU A 722 17.16 18.53 -8.64
N GLY A 723 16.75 17.70 -9.60
CA GLY A 723 17.59 16.60 -10.09
C GLY A 723 18.89 17.08 -10.75
N ARG A 724 18.88 18.23 -11.44
CA ARG A 724 20.12 18.86 -11.94
C ARG A 724 20.99 19.38 -10.80
N PHE A 725 20.39 20.07 -9.84
CA PHE A 725 21.09 20.61 -8.68
C PHE A 725 21.78 19.51 -7.85
N ILE A 726 21.09 18.38 -7.61
CA ILE A 726 21.68 17.22 -6.92
C ILE A 726 22.86 16.66 -7.71
N LYS A 727 22.77 16.57 -9.04
CA LYS A 727 23.90 16.11 -9.87
C LYS A 727 25.10 17.06 -9.78
N GLU A 728 24.89 18.36 -9.68
CA GLU A 728 25.98 19.34 -9.52
C GLU A 728 26.70 19.19 -8.16
N ILE A 729 25.94 18.92 -7.08
CA ILE A 729 26.51 18.57 -5.78
C ILE A 729 27.35 17.29 -5.87
N GLU A 730 26.84 16.24 -6.52
CA GLU A 730 27.57 14.96 -6.67
C GLU A 730 28.86 15.10 -7.48
N ASN A 731 28.90 16.04 -8.42
CA ASN A 731 30.09 16.34 -9.21
C ASN A 731 31.09 17.27 -8.49
N ASN A 732 30.83 17.67 -7.24
CA ASN A 732 31.59 18.68 -6.48
C ASN A 732 31.70 20.03 -7.20
N ASN A 733 30.66 20.40 -7.96
CA ASN A 733 30.58 21.70 -8.63
C ASN A 733 29.90 22.78 -7.77
N LEU A 734 29.37 22.43 -6.58
CA LEU A 734 28.58 23.27 -5.67
C LEU A 734 28.78 22.95 -4.17
#